data_AF-A0AAV2E181-F1
#
_entry.id   AF-A0AAV2E181-F1
#
_cell.length_a   1.000
_cell.length_b   1.000
_cell.length_c   1.000
_cell.angle_alpha   90.00
_cell.angle_beta   90.00
_cell.angle_gamma   90.00
#
_symmetry.space_group_name_H-M   'P 1'
#
loop_
_entity.id
_entity.type
_entity.pdbx_description
1 polymer ?
#
loop_
_entity_poly.entity_id
_entity_poly.type
_entity_poly.pdbx_seq_one_letter_code
_entity_poly.pdbx_strand_id
1 'polypeptide(L)'
;MYRLWQRLKALRHLLYDWSRAGTNNAARNIRILQTEIEALKEGEGIDWNRISDLEKDLSKQWALEEEFWRQKSRVRWLERGDQNSSYFHTVTRARRRRNFIEGLRDKQGDWVTDERQKGTVAGEFYSELFTSERQSPDWEEKMDGLQVHGRVSEEMNGALTAEVTANEIRRAVFSIGATQAPGSDGFTGKFYRAYWDIIGMDVVEAVQSFFRSGRLLKSFNHTWLTLVPKVDAVESMKQIRPISLCQLFYKIISKIMAERMAVVLPSIISPEQNGFIRGRQIVDNVLIGHEVMHYLKIKKRGKKGYLALKVDMEKAYDRVEWDFLFVIMTKMGFSDQWIGWIRECVSTATFSVMMNGTPVGYFSSTRGLRQGDPLSPLLFAICSEGFAALLRKAVEEKRLAGVKVNPRCPSISHLFFADDSYLFLRASKQECETLVLLLGQYQELSGQKVNLSKSAVCFSRNVEPSDVDEMAAILGVGAIGVQDKYLGLPSLVQRSKVETFRYLEERLLAKLQGWKQKQLSWAAKEVLLKAVAAALPIYVMSCFLLPVTLCRKLDKHMARFWWGYSTEKDKAHWVSWRNLCRSKFDGGLGFRRFENFNQALLAKVAWRVGQEPGSLLARVMKYKYFANSAILQANRGSRPSWGWTSILHGRDLLKQGLIWQIGDGATVQVLGDNWVPGWRPEEIVCRASAPNLNAVTVQALMIPGTGRWCLECLQQCFYEDVVARICSIPLPVQPVRDKLVWSRENDGVYSVRSGYHLAFTLSRRLPGWKDEVSFFDSGFWKKVWDFPIQPKLKFFVWQMLRRILPTMEAIVEKEGKVPAVILESAEEGELVKLQCPVCWEPMETLEHMFLSCTVARALWERSGIVGGVSSPHASNFALFFRRFVEQGSSTERIVRFVALLWRIWKSRNWVVFDHVQYAIPRLVQQYESQVKEWLSIVHPVPVQRDLSRVGGEMGGGSRCGQGPGVVSYSCFVDGAVAPGSHGAGGLVVRDAMGSVCFVQGFSYAGLVDPFLVELVAFRDAIRWCFLKGLTEVKFYGDAKVVIEKIQRADARDLRGGRILEEIGGIRRRYQSFDIGFVGRSNNRVAHEVARKTLSLLPASVESFDFERWFFL
;
A
#
# COMPACT_ATOMS: atom_id res chain seq x y z
N MET A 1 20.62 -30.23 -4.35
CA MET A 1 19.95 -29.76 -5.60
C MET A 1 19.48 -30.88 -6.53
N TYR A 2 20.36 -31.77 -7.02
CA TYR A 2 20.00 -32.82 -7.99
C TYR A 2 18.84 -33.73 -7.53
N ARG A 3 18.88 -34.16 -6.26
CA ARG A 3 17.80 -34.96 -5.63
C ARG A 3 16.42 -34.30 -5.73
N LEU A 4 16.35 -33.00 -5.41
CA LEU A 4 15.11 -32.22 -5.50
C LEU A 4 14.60 -32.16 -6.93
N TRP A 5 15.49 -31.89 -7.89
CA TRP A 5 15.11 -31.84 -9.31
C TRP A 5 14.51 -33.17 -9.79
N GLN A 6 15.13 -34.31 -9.47
CA GLN A 6 14.62 -35.62 -9.87
C GLN A 6 13.24 -35.91 -9.28
N ARG A 7 13.03 -35.56 -8.00
CA ARG A 7 11.71 -35.69 -7.34
C ARG A 7 10.64 -34.83 -8.02
N LEU A 8 10.94 -33.57 -8.32
CA LEU A 8 10.01 -32.66 -9.01
C LEU A 8 9.70 -33.14 -10.42
N LYS A 9 10.71 -33.63 -11.14
CA LYS A 9 10.54 -34.19 -12.49
C LYS A 9 9.63 -35.42 -12.47
N ALA A 10 9.87 -36.38 -11.55
CA ALA A 10 9.04 -37.56 -11.39
C ALA A 10 7.58 -37.18 -11.06
N LEU A 11 7.39 -36.26 -10.11
CA LEU A 11 6.06 -35.76 -9.74
C LEU A 11 5.32 -35.13 -10.93
N ARG A 12 6.02 -34.35 -11.76
CA ARG A 12 5.41 -33.74 -12.94
C ARG A 12 4.84 -34.77 -13.91
N HIS A 13 5.56 -35.88 -14.15
CA HIS A 13 5.07 -36.96 -15.01
C HIS A 13 3.80 -37.59 -14.42
N LEU A 14 3.81 -37.92 -13.12
CA LEU A 14 2.64 -38.45 -12.43
C LEU A 14 1.42 -37.51 -12.49
N LEU A 15 1.64 -36.20 -12.31
CA LEU A 15 0.57 -35.20 -12.41
C LEU A 15 0.02 -35.06 -13.83
N TYR A 16 0.87 -35.21 -14.85
CA TYR A 16 0.44 -35.17 -16.25
C TYR A 16 -0.44 -36.38 -16.58
N ASP A 17 -0.02 -37.58 -16.17
CA ASP A 17 -0.79 -38.81 -16.37
C ASP A 17 -2.12 -38.76 -15.61
N TRP A 18 -2.09 -38.28 -14.36
CA TRP A 18 -3.29 -38.03 -13.56
C TRP A 18 -4.25 -37.04 -14.23
N SER A 19 -3.74 -35.96 -14.85
CA SER A 19 -4.58 -35.02 -15.59
C SER A 19 -5.20 -35.60 -16.86
N ARG A 20 -4.52 -36.53 -17.55
CA ARG A 20 -5.04 -37.18 -18.76
C ARG A 20 -6.14 -38.20 -18.46
N ALA A 21 -6.15 -38.80 -17.27
CA ALA A 21 -7.16 -39.77 -16.85
C ALA A 21 -8.60 -39.22 -16.76
N GLY A 22 -8.82 -37.90 -16.95
CA GLY A 22 -10.14 -37.33 -17.26
C GLY A 22 -11.10 -37.14 -16.07
N THR A 23 -10.75 -37.59 -14.87
CA THR A 23 -11.58 -37.54 -13.65
C THR A 23 -11.77 -36.13 -13.06
N ASN A 24 -11.07 -35.11 -13.58
CA ASN A 24 -10.94 -33.79 -12.92
C ASN A 24 -11.28 -32.57 -13.80
N ASN A 25 -12.04 -32.76 -14.88
CA ASN A 25 -12.52 -31.63 -15.69
C ASN A 25 -13.81 -31.04 -15.09
N ALA A 26 -13.68 -29.95 -14.34
CA ALA A 26 -14.79 -29.29 -13.65
C ALA A 26 -15.94 -28.93 -14.60
N ALA A 27 -15.67 -28.39 -15.78
CA ALA A 27 -16.70 -28.11 -16.78
C ALA A 27 -17.46 -29.36 -17.26
N ARG A 28 -16.80 -30.51 -17.37
CA ARG A 28 -17.45 -31.79 -17.71
C ARG A 28 -18.28 -32.30 -16.54
N ASN A 29 -17.72 -32.28 -15.33
CA ASN A 29 -18.40 -32.73 -14.12
C ASN A 29 -19.64 -31.89 -13.80
N ILE A 30 -19.60 -30.57 -14.04
CA ILE A 30 -20.78 -29.68 -13.92
C ILE A 30 -21.92 -30.18 -14.80
N ARG A 31 -21.65 -30.50 -16.07
CA ARG A 31 -22.68 -30.99 -16.99
C ARG A 31 -23.27 -32.32 -16.53
N ILE A 32 -22.42 -33.27 -16.13
CA ILE A 32 -22.85 -34.58 -15.63
C ILE A 32 -23.76 -34.42 -14.41
N LEU A 33 -23.33 -33.64 -13.41
CA LEU A 33 -24.11 -33.42 -12.18
C LEU A 33 -25.42 -32.67 -12.45
N GLN A 34 -25.45 -31.71 -13.38
CA GLN A 34 -26.69 -31.03 -13.78
C GLN A 34 -27.69 -32.00 -14.39
N THR A 35 -27.24 -32.85 -15.33
CA THR A 35 -28.10 -33.86 -15.96
C THR A 35 -28.60 -34.91 -14.95
N GLU A 36 -27.76 -35.33 -13.99
CA GLU A 36 -28.18 -36.27 -12.92
C GLU A 36 -29.23 -35.63 -11.98
N ILE A 37 -29.07 -34.35 -11.63
CA ILE A 37 -30.05 -33.62 -10.80
C ILE A 37 -31.39 -33.43 -11.55
N GLU A 38 -31.35 -33.12 -12.85
CA GLU A 38 -32.56 -33.00 -13.67
C GLU A 38 -33.30 -34.33 -13.78
N ALA A 39 -32.60 -35.43 -14.06
CA ALA A 39 -33.18 -36.77 -14.12
C ALA A 39 -33.84 -37.19 -12.79
N LEU A 40 -33.22 -36.88 -11.65
CA LEU A 40 -33.78 -37.17 -10.32
C LEU A 40 -34.97 -36.29 -9.94
N LYS A 41 -35.15 -35.12 -10.58
CA LYS A 41 -36.30 -34.23 -10.37
C LYS A 41 -37.52 -34.65 -11.20
N GLU A 42 -37.31 -35.42 -12.27
CA GLU A 42 -38.35 -35.89 -13.19
C GLU A 42 -38.85 -37.33 -12.88
N GLY A 43 -38.16 -38.08 -12.02
CA GLY A 43 -38.51 -39.46 -11.66
C GLY A 43 -39.65 -39.59 -10.62
N GLU A 44 -40.35 -40.72 -10.64
CA GLU A 44 -41.32 -41.08 -9.60
C GLU A 44 -40.60 -41.51 -8.30
N GLY A 45 -40.71 -40.69 -7.26
CA GLY A 45 -40.04 -40.90 -5.96
C GLY A 45 -38.80 -40.02 -5.79
N ILE A 46 -38.99 -38.73 -5.50
CA ILE A 46 -37.90 -37.75 -5.38
C ILE A 46 -37.09 -37.99 -4.10
N ASP A 47 -35.85 -38.48 -4.24
CA ASP A 47 -34.88 -38.53 -3.15
C ASP A 47 -34.20 -37.16 -2.94
N TRP A 48 -34.77 -36.39 -2.03
CA TRP A 48 -34.27 -35.06 -1.68
C TRP A 48 -32.88 -35.06 -1.02
N ASN A 49 -32.47 -36.14 -0.37
CA ASN A 49 -31.14 -36.23 0.25
C ASN A 49 -30.08 -36.39 -0.83
N ARG A 50 -30.33 -37.27 -1.80
CA ARG A 50 -29.45 -37.46 -2.95
C ARG A 50 -29.31 -36.21 -3.80
N ILE A 51 -30.41 -35.48 -4.05
CA ILE A 51 -30.38 -34.19 -4.76
C ILE A 51 -29.54 -33.17 -3.98
N SER A 52 -29.69 -33.09 -2.66
CA SER A 52 -28.91 -32.16 -1.84
C SER A 52 -27.40 -32.45 -1.90
N ASP A 53 -27.00 -33.72 -1.89
CA ASP A 53 -25.58 -34.09 -1.99
C ASP A 53 -25.00 -33.83 -3.38
N LEU A 54 -25.76 -34.07 -4.45
CA LEU A 54 -25.36 -33.70 -5.81
C LEU A 54 -25.27 -32.18 -5.99
N GLU A 55 -26.16 -31.40 -5.36
CA GLU A 55 -26.10 -29.94 -5.37
C GLU A 55 -24.86 -29.39 -4.63
N LYS A 56 -24.43 -30.05 -3.54
CA LYS A 56 -23.16 -29.74 -2.86
C LYS A 56 -21.96 -30.02 -3.76
N ASP A 57 -21.94 -31.17 -4.44
CA ASP A 57 -20.84 -31.53 -5.34
C ASP A 57 -20.81 -30.65 -6.59
N LEU A 58 -21.98 -30.29 -7.13
CA LEU A 58 -22.10 -29.33 -8.23
C LEU A 58 -21.50 -27.98 -7.80
N SER A 59 -21.83 -27.50 -6.60
CA SER A 59 -21.28 -26.26 -6.04
C SER A 59 -19.74 -26.31 -5.91
N LYS A 60 -19.18 -27.45 -5.50
CA LYS A 60 -17.72 -27.64 -5.48
C LYS A 60 -17.11 -27.54 -6.89
N GLN A 61 -17.73 -28.15 -7.90
CA GLN A 61 -17.23 -28.08 -9.28
C GLN A 61 -17.31 -26.67 -9.87
N TRP A 62 -18.39 -25.93 -9.62
CA TRP A 62 -18.49 -24.51 -10.01
C TRP A 62 -17.38 -23.66 -9.39
N ALA A 63 -17.07 -23.87 -8.11
CA ALA A 63 -15.98 -23.16 -7.44
C ALA A 63 -14.60 -23.48 -8.07
N LEU A 64 -14.38 -24.73 -8.49
CA LEU A 64 -13.15 -25.12 -9.18
C LEU A 64 -13.03 -24.49 -10.58
N GLU A 65 -14.12 -24.49 -11.35
CA GLU A 65 -14.17 -23.91 -12.69
C GLU A 65 -13.96 -22.39 -12.65
N GLU A 66 -14.58 -21.71 -11.69
CA GLU A 66 -14.36 -20.28 -11.46
C GLU A 66 -12.90 -20.00 -11.10
N GLU A 67 -12.31 -20.76 -10.15
CA GLU A 67 -10.92 -20.59 -9.74
C GLU A 67 -9.96 -20.77 -10.92
N PHE A 68 -10.24 -21.73 -11.80
CA PHE A 68 -9.48 -21.96 -13.02
C PHE A 68 -9.51 -20.74 -13.98
N TRP A 69 -10.69 -20.21 -14.28
CA TRP A 69 -10.82 -19.05 -15.17
C TRP A 69 -10.32 -17.76 -14.52
N ARG A 70 -10.49 -17.60 -13.21
CA ARG A 70 -9.91 -16.50 -12.43
C ARG A 70 -8.39 -16.51 -12.52
N GLN A 71 -7.75 -17.67 -12.36
CA GLN A 71 -6.30 -17.81 -12.52
C GLN A 71 -5.85 -17.50 -13.95
N LYS A 72 -6.59 -17.94 -14.98
CA LYS A 72 -6.26 -17.69 -16.39
C LYS A 72 -6.49 -16.25 -16.83
N SER A 73 -7.54 -15.59 -16.35
CA SER A 73 -7.85 -14.19 -16.67
C SER A 73 -6.83 -13.22 -16.07
N ARG A 74 -6.16 -13.62 -14.98
CA ARG A 74 -5.21 -12.81 -14.21
C ARG A 74 -5.84 -11.57 -13.56
N VAL A 75 -7.17 -11.57 -13.41
CA VAL A 75 -7.92 -10.54 -12.71
C VAL A 75 -7.77 -10.74 -11.20
N ARG A 76 -7.08 -9.83 -10.52
CA ARG A 76 -6.73 -9.96 -9.10
C ARG A 76 -7.69 -9.27 -8.13
N TRP A 77 -8.53 -8.37 -8.63
CA TRP A 77 -9.34 -7.50 -7.78
C TRP A 77 -10.69 -8.13 -7.39
N LEU A 78 -11.15 -9.20 -8.04
CA LEU A 78 -12.44 -9.81 -7.70
C LEU A 78 -12.31 -10.68 -6.43
N GLU A 79 -13.16 -10.44 -5.43
CA GLU A 79 -13.30 -11.27 -4.23
C GLU A 79 -14.14 -12.52 -4.53
N ARG A 80 -13.91 -13.63 -3.80
CA ARG A 80 -14.58 -14.94 -3.97
C ARG A 80 -16.11 -14.93 -3.81
N GLY A 81 -16.70 -13.79 -3.44
CA GLY A 81 -18.15 -13.63 -3.27
C GLY A 81 -18.93 -13.26 -4.54
N ASP A 82 -18.25 -13.01 -5.67
CA ASP A 82 -18.87 -12.72 -6.97
C ASP A 82 -18.52 -13.84 -7.98
N GLN A 83 -19.30 -14.94 -7.95
CA GLN A 83 -19.11 -16.11 -8.81
C GLN A 83 -19.47 -15.81 -10.29
N ASN A 84 -18.61 -15.10 -11.03
CA ASN A 84 -18.88 -14.72 -12.43
C ASN A 84 -17.87 -15.30 -13.43
N SER A 85 -18.08 -16.55 -13.83
CA SER A 85 -17.26 -17.25 -14.84
C SER A 85 -17.34 -16.62 -16.23
N SER A 86 -18.51 -16.08 -16.63
CA SER A 86 -18.72 -15.44 -17.95
C SER A 86 -17.85 -14.21 -18.16
N TYR A 87 -17.70 -13.37 -17.13
CA TYR A 87 -16.81 -12.23 -17.14
C TYR A 87 -15.35 -12.67 -17.35
N PHE A 88 -14.86 -13.61 -16.55
CA PHE A 88 -13.49 -14.10 -16.66
C PHE A 88 -13.19 -14.72 -18.02
N HIS A 89 -14.12 -15.51 -18.55
CA HIS A 89 -14.00 -16.13 -19.85
C HIS A 89 -13.88 -15.08 -20.97
N THR A 90 -14.70 -14.04 -20.94
CA THR A 90 -14.62 -12.92 -21.89
C THR A 90 -13.25 -12.22 -21.82
N VAL A 91 -12.77 -11.91 -20.61
CA VAL A 91 -11.46 -11.27 -20.40
C VAL A 91 -10.31 -12.15 -20.89
N THR A 92 -10.34 -13.44 -20.58
CA THR A 92 -9.33 -14.40 -21.05
C THR A 92 -9.29 -14.50 -22.56
N ARG A 93 -10.45 -14.56 -23.24
CA ARG A 93 -10.54 -14.59 -24.71
C ARG A 93 -9.94 -13.33 -25.33
N ALA A 94 -10.29 -12.14 -24.82
CA ALA A 94 -9.74 -10.88 -25.31
C ALA A 94 -8.22 -10.82 -25.16
N ARG A 95 -7.68 -11.27 -24.02
CA ARG A 95 -6.22 -11.31 -23.79
C ARG A 95 -5.51 -12.33 -24.68
N ARG A 96 -6.11 -13.49 -24.92
CA ARG A 96 -5.55 -14.49 -25.85
C ARG A 96 -5.43 -13.94 -27.26
N ARG A 97 -6.48 -13.29 -27.77
CA ARG A 97 -6.45 -12.65 -29.09
C ARG A 97 -5.33 -11.62 -29.20
N ARG A 98 -5.18 -10.74 -28.19
CA ARG A 98 -4.13 -9.72 -28.18
C ARG A 98 -2.70 -10.30 -28.12
N ASN A 99 -2.52 -11.41 -27.42
CA ASN A 99 -1.20 -12.02 -27.23
C ASN A 99 -0.83 -13.01 -28.34
N PHE A 100 -1.76 -13.35 -29.23
CA PHE A 100 -1.52 -14.28 -30.32
C PHE A 100 -0.71 -13.58 -31.41
N ILE A 101 0.39 -14.19 -31.82
CA ILE A 101 1.24 -13.68 -32.89
C ILE A 101 0.81 -14.37 -34.18
N GLU A 102 0.14 -13.63 -35.05
CA GLU A 102 -0.39 -14.12 -36.32
C GLU A 102 0.75 -14.45 -37.30
N GLY A 103 1.64 -13.48 -37.56
CA GLY A 103 2.83 -13.65 -38.39
C GLY A 103 3.96 -12.73 -37.96
N LEU A 104 5.14 -12.93 -38.55
CA LEU A 104 6.33 -12.10 -38.34
C LEU A 104 7.04 -11.90 -39.68
N ARG A 105 7.75 -10.78 -39.85
CA ARG A 105 8.72 -10.64 -40.93
C ARG A 105 10.07 -11.23 -40.53
N ASP A 106 10.67 -12.02 -41.42
CA ASP A 106 12.04 -12.51 -41.26
C ASP A 106 13.10 -11.44 -41.62
N LYS A 107 14.38 -11.85 -41.73
CA LYS A 107 15.49 -10.93 -42.05
C LYS A 107 15.45 -10.44 -43.50
N GLN A 108 14.88 -11.23 -44.40
CA GLN A 108 14.71 -10.95 -45.82
C GLN A 108 13.50 -10.03 -46.07
N GLY A 109 12.63 -9.89 -45.07
CA GLY A 109 11.43 -9.06 -45.10
C GLY A 109 10.16 -9.85 -45.44
N ASP A 110 10.26 -11.16 -45.59
CA ASP A 110 9.17 -12.05 -45.96
C ASP A 110 8.27 -12.36 -44.77
N TRP A 111 6.96 -12.44 -45.03
CA TRP A 111 5.96 -12.69 -44.00
C TRP A 111 5.79 -14.17 -43.71
N VAL A 112 6.19 -14.60 -42.51
CA VAL A 112 6.05 -15.98 -42.03
C VAL A 112 4.86 -16.13 -41.08
N THR A 113 3.99 -17.10 -41.37
CA THR A 113 2.81 -17.43 -40.56
C THR A 113 2.92 -18.78 -39.87
N ASP A 114 3.74 -19.69 -40.39
CA ASP A 114 3.98 -21.03 -39.82
C ASP A 114 4.62 -20.94 -38.42
N GLU A 115 4.15 -21.75 -37.49
CA GLU A 115 4.61 -21.72 -36.09
C GLU A 115 6.08 -22.12 -35.93
N ARG A 116 6.59 -23.05 -36.74
CA ARG A 116 8.00 -23.45 -36.67
C ARG A 116 8.89 -22.36 -37.23
N GLN A 117 8.53 -21.79 -38.39
CA GLN A 117 9.26 -20.68 -38.99
C GLN A 117 9.28 -19.44 -38.07
N LYS A 118 8.15 -19.07 -37.48
CA LYS A 118 8.08 -18.00 -36.46
C LYS A 118 9.00 -18.29 -35.28
N GLY A 119 9.03 -19.55 -34.83
CA GLY A 119 9.94 -20.02 -33.78
C GLY A 119 11.41 -19.87 -34.14
N THR A 120 11.80 -20.21 -35.38
CA THR A 120 13.17 -20.03 -35.90
C THR A 120 13.57 -18.56 -35.96
N VAL A 121 12.74 -17.71 -36.56
CA VAL A 121 12.97 -16.25 -36.65
C VAL A 121 13.17 -15.66 -35.25
N ALA A 122 12.33 -16.05 -34.29
CA ALA A 122 12.47 -15.58 -32.92
C ALA A 122 13.73 -16.13 -32.22
N GLY A 123 14.06 -17.41 -32.44
CA GLY A 123 15.25 -18.05 -31.89
C GLY A 123 16.54 -17.40 -32.36
N GLU A 124 16.70 -17.21 -33.68
CA GLU A 124 17.86 -16.56 -34.29
C GLU A 124 18.02 -15.13 -33.79
N PHE A 125 16.93 -14.36 -33.76
CA PHE A 125 16.94 -12.97 -33.31
C PHE A 125 17.43 -12.82 -31.87
N TYR A 126 16.94 -13.67 -30.95
CA TYR A 126 17.37 -13.60 -29.55
C TYR A 126 18.75 -14.22 -29.32
N SER A 127 19.13 -15.26 -30.07
CA SER A 127 20.48 -15.82 -30.02
C SER A 127 21.52 -14.77 -30.41
N GLU A 128 21.29 -14.04 -31.49
CA GLU A 128 22.16 -12.93 -31.92
C GLU A 128 22.16 -11.79 -30.90
N LEU A 129 20.98 -11.41 -30.38
CA LEU A 129 20.87 -10.34 -29.39
C LEU A 129 21.65 -10.64 -28.10
N PHE A 130 21.66 -11.89 -27.64
CA PHE A 130 22.35 -12.30 -26.41
C PHE A 130 23.79 -12.77 -26.64
N THR A 131 24.35 -12.53 -27.82
CA THR A 131 25.75 -12.77 -28.13
C THR A 131 26.57 -11.50 -27.87
N SER A 132 27.68 -11.63 -27.13
CA SER A 132 28.60 -10.53 -26.83
C SER A 132 29.20 -9.93 -28.10
N GLU A 133 29.30 -8.61 -28.15
CA GLU A 133 29.89 -7.85 -29.28
C GLU A 133 31.35 -7.43 -29.00
N ARG A 134 32.09 -8.19 -28.18
CA ARG A 134 33.48 -7.88 -27.78
C ARG A 134 34.39 -7.69 -29.01
N GLN A 135 34.87 -6.47 -29.24
CA GLN A 135 35.66 -6.13 -30.45
C GLN A 135 36.95 -5.33 -30.19
N SER A 136 37.22 -4.87 -28.96
CA SER A 136 38.29 -3.88 -28.70
C SER A 136 39.50 -4.48 -27.97
N PRO A 137 40.73 -4.40 -28.51
CA PRO A 137 41.95 -4.84 -27.81
C PRO A 137 42.31 -3.97 -26.59
N ASP A 138 41.87 -2.71 -26.54
CA ASP A 138 42.18 -1.74 -25.46
C ASP A 138 41.14 -1.73 -24.33
N TRP A 139 40.29 -2.76 -24.27
CA TRP A 139 39.17 -2.87 -23.35
C TRP A 139 39.55 -2.72 -21.87
N GLU A 140 40.62 -3.41 -21.46
CA GLU A 140 41.07 -3.46 -20.07
C GLU A 140 41.60 -2.10 -19.61
N GLU A 141 42.40 -1.42 -20.44
CA GLU A 141 42.93 -0.08 -20.15
C GLU A 141 41.80 0.96 -20.00
N LYS A 142 40.83 0.94 -20.94
CA LYS A 142 39.65 1.83 -20.87
C LYS A 142 38.83 1.57 -19.60
N MET A 143 38.75 0.32 -19.15
CA MET A 143 38.09 -0.03 -17.92
C MET A 143 38.85 0.43 -16.69
N ASP A 144 40.17 0.33 -16.66
CA ASP A 144 40.99 0.80 -15.54
C ASP A 144 40.84 2.31 -15.32
N GLY A 145 40.70 3.09 -16.40
CA GLY A 145 40.41 4.52 -16.35
C GLY A 145 39.07 4.92 -15.69
N LEU A 146 38.14 3.98 -15.48
CA LEU A 146 36.88 4.21 -14.75
C LEU A 146 37.14 4.36 -13.24
N GLN A 147 36.92 5.58 -12.74
CA GLN A 147 37.01 5.89 -11.32
C GLN A 147 35.68 5.57 -10.62
N VAL A 148 35.53 4.31 -10.21
CA VAL A 148 34.47 3.88 -9.30
C VAL A 148 35.13 3.60 -7.95
N HIS A 149 34.79 4.38 -6.93
CA HIS A 149 35.37 4.20 -5.60
C HIS A 149 34.75 3.00 -4.88
N GLY A 150 35.56 2.33 -4.05
CA GLY A 150 35.09 1.32 -3.11
C GLY A 150 34.06 1.92 -2.15
N ARG A 151 32.78 1.60 -2.36
CA ARG A 151 31.66 2.09 -1.54
C ARG A 151 31.05 0.98 -0.69
N VAL A 152 31.33 -0.28 -1.01
CA VAL A 152 30.92 -1.45 -0.24
C VAL A 152 31.92 -1.67 0.88
N SER A 153 31.48 -1.57 2.13
CA SER A 153 32.33 -1.84 3.29
C SER A 153 32.44 -3.35 3.58
N GLU A 154 33.42 -3.73 4.39
CA GLU A 154 33.57 -5.12 4.81
C GLU A 154 32.36 -5.64 5.61
N GLU A 155 31.75 -4.78 6.42
CA GLU A 155 30.48 -5.10 7.12
C GLU A 155 29.35 -5.40 6.13
N MET A 156 29.25 -4.62 5.04
CA MET A 156 28.27 -4.89 3.97
C MET A 156 28.57 -6.22 3.28
N ASN A 157 29.83 -6.51 2.97
CA ASN A 157 30.23 -7.79 2.39
C ASN A 157 29.88 -8.96 3.31
N GLY A 158 30.20 -8.88 4.60
CA GLY A 158 29.84 -9.89 5.60
C GLY A 158 28.32 -10.14 5.67
N ALA A 159 27.50 -9.08 5.58
CA ALA A 159 26.04 -9.22 5.54
C ALA A 159 25.54 -9.85 4.22
N LEU A 160 26.17 -9.54 3.09
CA LEU A 160 25.82 -10.11 1.78
C LEU A 160 26.18 -11.61 1.72
N THR A 161 27.32 -12.02 2.25
CA THR A 161 27.84 -13.40 2.17
C THR A 161 27.49 -14.29 3.36
N ALA A 162 26.80 -13.77 4.38
CA ALA A 162 26.36 -14.53 5.55
C ALA A 162 25.63 -15.84 5.20
N GLU A 163 25.74 -16.88 6.04
CA GLU A 163 25.07 -18.16 5.77
C GLU A 163 23.54 -17.98 5.65
N VAL A 164 22.96 -18.61 4.63
CA VAL A 164 21.53 -18.53 4.35
C VAL A 164 20.75 -19.47 5.28
N THR A 165 19.83 -18.88 6.07
CA THR A 165 19.03 -19.65 7.05
C THR A 165 17.77 -20.25 6.44
N ALA A 166 17.25 -21.33 7.04
CA ALA A 166 15.99 -21.95 6.62
C ALA A 166 14.80 -20.96 6.69
N ASN A 167 14.80 -20.07 7.69
CA ASN A 167 13.78 -19.02 7.84
C ASN A 167 13.86 -17.97 6.72
N GLU A 168 15.06 -17.58 6.30
CA GLU A 168 15.26 -16.69 5.15
C GLU A 168 14.73 -17.32 3.86
N ILE A 169 15.03 -18.60 3.61
CA ILE A 169 14.54 -19.35 2.44
C ILE A 169 13.01 -19.46 2.46
N ARG A 170 12.43 -19.80 3.61
CA ARG A 170 10.96 -19.86 3.77
C ARG A 170 10.34 -18.50 3.48
N ARG A 171 10.89 -17.40 4.01
CA ARG A 171 10.39 -16.04 3.72
C ARG A 171 10.47 -15.73 2.22
N ALA A 172 11.56 -16.07 1.55
CA ALA A 172 11.70 -15.88 0.11
C ALA A 172 10.60 -16.62 -0.67
N VAL A 173 10.38 -17.92 -0.39
CA VAL A 173 9.31 -18.72 -1.02
C VAL A 173 7.92 -18.13 -0.81
N PHE A 174 7.61 -17.71 0.42
CA PHE A 174 6.31 -17.15 0.77
C PHE A 174 6.12 -15.70 0.29
N SER A 175 7.21 -15.02 -0.10
CA SER A 175 7.15 -13.71 -0.76
C SER A 175 6.85 -13.80 -2.26
N ILE A 176 7.25 -14.88 -2.94
CA ILE A 176 7.05 -15.05 -4.39
C ILE A 176 5.57 -15.33 -4.69
N GLY A 177 4.93 -14.52 -5.54
CA GLY A 177 3.49 -14.56 -5.76
C GLY A 177 2.94 -15.95 -6.12
N ALA A 178 1.98 -16.45 -5.33
CA ALA A 178 1.49 -17.83 -5.42
C ALA A 178 0.96 -18.25 -6.80
N THR A 179 0.33 -17.34 -7.53
CA THR A 179 -0.29 -17.60 -8.84
C THR A 179 0.54 -17.10 -10.02
N GLN A 180 1.79 -16.69 -9.81
CA GLN A 180 2.68 -16.30 -10.91
C GLN A 180 2.93 -17.48 -11.86
N ALA A 181 3.18 -17.18 -13.14
CA ALA A 181 3.43 -18.21 -14.14
C ALA A 181 4.68 -19.03 -13.76
N PRO A 182 4.61 -20.37 -13.88
CA PRO A 182 5.73 -21.24 -13.59
C PRO A 182 6.81 -21.13 -14.68
N GLY A 183 7.99 -21.67 -14.40
CA GLY A 183 9.01 -21.89 -15.41
C GLY A 183 8.78 -23.21 -16.13
N SER A 184 9.85 -23.75 -16.71
CA SER A 184 9.83 -25.01 -17.47
C SER A 184 9.51 -26.26 -16.64
N ASP A 185 9.54 -26.16 -15.31
CA ASP A 185 9.17 -27.20 -14.35
C ASP A 185 7.65 -27.32 -14.14
N GLY A 186 6.88 -26.28 -14.46
CA GLY A 186 5.42 -26.26 -14.34
C GLY A 186 4.89 -25.99 -12.93
N PHE A 187 5.75 -25.87 -11.91
CA PHE A 187 5.34 -25.67 -10.51
C PHE A 187 5.24 -24.18 -10.15
N THR A 188 4.10 -23.79 -9.57
CA THR A 188 3.83 -22.40 -9.16
C THR A 188 4.18 -22.16 -7.69
N GLY A 189 4.26 -20.91 -7.25
CA GLY A 189 4.44 -20.59 -5.82
C GLY A 189 3.35 -21.18 -4.92
N LYS A 190 2.13 -21.41 -5.44
CA LYS A 190 1.04 -22.08 -4.70
C LYS A 190 1.42 -23.51 -4.31
N PHE A 191 2.10 -24.25 -5.20
CA PHE A 191 2.57 -25.62 -4.93
C PHE A 191 3.54 -25.63 -3.75
N TYR A 192 4.59 -24.81 -3.81
CA TYR A 192 5.63 -24.77 -2.76
C TYR A 192 5.07 -24.34 -1.40
N ARG A 193 4.11 -23.42 -1.38
CA ARG A 193 3.46 -22.98 -0.13
C ARG A 193 2.54 -24.05 0.45
N ALA A 194 1.77 -24.73 -0.40
CA ALA A 194 0.78 -25.72 0.04
C ALA A 194 1.44 -27.01 0.58
N TYR A 195 2.57 -27.39 0.01
CA TYR A 195 3.28 -28.63 0.35
C TYR A 195 4.61 -28.37 1.06
N TRP A 196 4.77 -27.20 1.68
CA TRP A 196 6.01 -26.81 2.35
C TRP A 196 6.42 -27.79 3.44
N ASP A 197 5.47 -28.37 4.16
CA ASP A 197 5.73 -29.35 5.22
C ASP A 197 6.30 -30.67 4.67
N ILE A 198 6.14 -30.93 3.37
CA ILE A 198 6.67 -32.13 2.68
C ILE A 198 8.01 -31.80 2.00
N ILE A 199 8.06 -30.76 1.17
CA ILE A 199 9.24 -30.47 0.32
C ILE A 199 10.19 -29.44 0.92
N GLY A 200 9.82 -28.79 2.03
CA GLY A 200 10.53 -27.62 2.55
C GLY A 200 11.98 -27.89 2.93
N MET A 201 12.26 -29.05 3.54
CA MET A 201 13.63 -29.45 3.90
C MET A 201 14.49 -29.71 2.67
N ASP A 202 13.97 -30.42 1.66
CA ASP A 202 14.68 -30.65 0.40
C ASP A 202 15.01 -29.32 -0.32
N VAL A 203 14.08 -28.35 -0.28
CA VAL A 203 14.28 -27.01 -0.85
C VAL A 203 15.35 -26.25 -0.07
N VAL A 204 15.30 -26.27 1.27
CA VAL A 204 16.30 -25.60 2.12
C VAL A 204 17.70 -26.13 1.85
N GLU A 205 17.88 -27.46 1.90
CA GLU A 205 19.16 -28.10 1.65
C GLU A 205 19.68 -27.79 0.24
N ALA A 206 18.79 -27.83 -0.76
CA ALA A 206 19.16 -27.53 -2.13
C ALA A 206 19.59 -26.06 -2.32
N VAL A 207 18.92 -25.10 -1.68
CA VAL A 207 19.29 -23.68 -1.76
C VAL A 207 20.60 -23.41 -1.01
N GLN A 208 20.76 -23.95 0.20
CA GLN A 208 22.01 -23.82 0.96
C GLN A 208 23.20 -24.43 0.22
N SER A 209 23.00 -25.55 -0.48
CA SER A 209 24.02 -26.16 -1.32
C SER A 209 24.54 -25.21 -2.41
N PHE A 210 23.70 -24.36 -3.00
CA PHE A 210 24.15 -23.32 -3.94
C PHE A 210 25.05 -22.29 -3.24
N PHE A 211 24.63 -21.74 -2.11
CA PHE A 211 25.41 -20.70 -1.40
C PHE A 211 26.74 -21.24 -0.83
N ARG A 212 26.83 -22.52 -0.49
CA ARG A 212 28.09 -23.15 -0.06
C ARG A 212 29.04 -23.46 -1.22
N SER A 213 28.51 -23.99 -2.34
CA SER A 213 29.34 -24.45 -3.47
C SER A 213 29.60 -23.38 -4.53
N GLY A 214 28.76 -22.34 -4.59
CA GLY A 214 28.73 -21.37 -5.68
C GLY A 214 28.30 -21.92 -7.04
N ARG A 215 27.76 -23.15 -7.10
CA ARG A 215 27.39 -23.83 -8.35
C ARG A 215 25.89 -24.05 -8.45
N LEU A 216 25.31 -23.82 -9.63
CA LEU A 216 23.88 -24.01 -9.89
C LEU A 216 23.67 -25.17 -10.86
N LEU A 217 22.67 -26.02 -10.58
CA LEU A 217 22.30 -27.09 -11.51
C LEU A 217 21.74 -26.46 -12.80
N LYS A 218 22.33 -26.79 -13.96
CA LYS A 218 21.93 -26.26 -15.29
C LYS A 218 20.43 -26.32 -15.54
N SER A 219 19.78 -27.42 -15.14
CA SER A 219 18.33 -27.60 -15.29
C SER A 219 17.51 -26.56 -14.53
N PHE A 220 17.98 -26.07 -13.39
CA PHE A 220 17.29 -25.01 -12.62
C PHE A 220 17.46 -23.62 -13.25
N ASN A 221 18.50 -23.41 -14.08
CA ASN A 221 18.76 -22.13 -14.73
C ASN A 221 18.17 -22.01 -16.15
N HIS A 222 17.53 -23.07 -16.65
CA HIS A 222 16.83 -23.04 -17.93
C HIS A 222 15.55 -22.17 -17.87
N THR A 223 15.41 -21.26 -18.83
CA THR A 223 14.42 -20.18 -18.81
C THR A 223 13.59 -20.15 -20.10
N TRP A 224 12.27 -19.98 -19.98
CA TRP A 224 11.40 -19.77 -21.14
C TRP A 224 11.23 -18.28 -21.44
N LEU A 225 11.47 -17.86 -22.69
CA LEU A 225 11.23 -16.50 -23.16
C LEU A 225 9.81 -16.38 -23.72
N THR A 226 8.90 -15.82 -22.93
CA THR A 226 7.54 -15.53 -23.37
C THR A 226 7.47 -14.21 -24.11
N LEU A 227 6.90 -14.24 -25.31
CA LEU A 227 6.75 -13.07 -26.17
C LEU A 227 5.48 -12.30 -25.82
N VAL A 228 5.62 -11.01 -25.49
CA VAL A 228 4.50 -10.12 -25.20
C VAL A 228 4.49 -8.97 -26.22
N PRO A 229 3.45 -8.87 -27.06
CA PRO A 229 3.26 -7.75 -27.99
C PRO A 229 3.28 -6.38 -27.28
N LYS A 230 4.02 -5.41 -27.83
CA LYS A 230 4.00 -4.00 -27.38
C LYS A 230 2.89 -3.19 -28.05
N VAL A 231 2.47 -3.63 -29.24
CA VAL A 231 1.46 -3.01 -30.11
C VAL A 231 0.43 -4.07 -30.47
N ASP A 232 -0.73 -3.64 -30.98
CA ASP A 232 -1.83 -4.57 -31.26
C ASP A 232 -1.63 -5.38 -32.55
N ALA A 233 -0.96 -4.82 -33.57
CA ALA A 233 -0.54 -5.54 -34.77
C ALA A 233 0.99 -5.65 -34.79
N VAL A 234 1.51 -6.85 -34.55
CA VAL A 234 2.95 -7.12 -34.52
C VAL A 234 3.41 -7.63 -35.86
N GLU A 235 4.42 -6.98 -36.42
CA GLU A 235 5.07 -7.39 -37.66
C GLU A 235 6.55 -7.74 -37.47
N SER A 236 7.17 -7.22 -36.40
CA SER A 236 8.61 -7.34 -36.16
C SER A 236 8.94 -7.75 -34.73
N MET A 237 10.02 -8.51 -34.56
CA MET A 237 10.57 -8.86 -33.24
C MET A 237 10.94 -7.63 -32.39
N LYS A 238 11.20 -6.46 -32.99
CA LYS A 238 11.45 -5.20 -32.25
C LYS A 238 10.20 -4.71 -31.48
N GLN A 239 9.01 -5.03 -31.98
CA GLN A 239 7.71 -4.69 -31.41
C GLN A 239 7.26 -5.68 -30.31
N ILE A 240 8.09 -6.66 -29.98
CA ILE A 240 7.83 -7.66 -28.94
C ILE A 240 8.72 -7.39 -27.72
N ARG A 241 8.19 -7.62 -26.52
CA ARG A 241 8.95 -7.65 -25.27
C ARG A 241 9.15 -9.10 -24.82
N PRO A 242 10.41 -9.56 -24.65
CA PRO A 242 10.66 -10.88 -24.06
C PRO A 242 10.45 -10.81 -22.53
N ILE A 243 9.75 -11.79 -21.96
CA ILE A 243 9.68 -12.00 -20.51
C ILE A 243 10.29 -13.35 -20.18
N SER A 244 11.28 -13.35 -19.31
CA SER A 244 11.96 -14.54 -18.80
C SER A 244 11.13 -15.24 -17.72
N LEU A 245 10.51 -16.37 -18.06
CA LEU A 245 9.86 -17.26 -17.11
C LEU A 245 10.91 -18.20 -16.48
N CYS A 246 11.62 -17.67 -15.49
CA CYS A 246 12.58 -18.46 -14.73
C CYS A 246 11.86 -19.47 -13.82
N GLN A 247 12.49 -20.63 -13.59
CA GLN A 247 11.99 -21.63 -12.65
C GLN A 247 11.88 -21.07 -11.23
N LEU A 248 10.92 -21.58 -10.45
CA LEU A 248 10.68 -21.05 -9.11
C LEU A 248 11.88 -21.29 -8.19
N PHE A 249 12.55 -22.44 -8.30
CA PHE A 249 13.75 -22.73 -7.51
C PHE A 249 14.84 -21.66 -7.70
N TYR A 250 15.18 -21.33 -8.95
CA TYR A 250 16.11 -20.24 -9.25
C TYR A 250 15.63 -18.90 -8.68
N LYS A 251 14.33 -18.60 -8.80
CA LYS A 251 13.75 -17.37 -8.23
C LYS A 251 13.90 -17.30 -6.71
N ILE A 252 13.96 -18.42 -5.99
CA ILE A 252 14.23 -18.40 -4.54
C ILE A 252 15.64 -17.87 -4.28
N ILE A 253 16.64 -18.42 -4.98
CA ILE A 253 18.05 -17.99 -4.89
C ILE A 253 18.17 -16.52 -5.26
N SER A 254 17.68 -16.12 -6.43
CA SER A 254 17.82 -14.75 -6.91
C SER A 254 17.05 -13.75 -6.05
N LYS A 255 15.93 -14.16 -5.43
CA LYS A 255 15.17 -13.36 -4.48
C LYS A 255 15.93 -13.11 -3.18
N ILE A 256 16.58 -14.14 -2.61
CA ILE A 256 17.43 -13.99 -1.41
C ILE A 256 18.54 -12.99 -1.70
N MET A 257 19.25 -13.19 -2.82
CA MET A 257 20.34 -12.30 -3.22
C MET A 257 19.85 -10.86 -3.44
N ALA A 258 18.71 -10.69 -4.11
CA ALA A 258 18.12 -9.38 -4.34
C ALA A 258 17.69 -8.68 -3.04
N GLU A 259 17.15 -9.41 -2.06
CA GLU A 259 16.74 -8.84 -0.77
C GLU A 259 17.93 -8.35 0.05
N ARG A 260 19.04 -9.12 0.07
CA ARG A 260 20.29 -8.69 0.71
C ARG A 260 20.88 -7.46 0.02
N MET A 261 20.97 -7.48 -1.31
CA MET A 261 21.52 -6.37 -2.09
C MET A 261 20.68 -5.08 -2.00
N ALA A 262 19.35 -5.20 -1.92
CA ALA A 262 18.44 -4.06 -1.80
C ALA A 262 18.62 -3.25 -0.50
N VAL A 263 19.26 -3.83 0.53
CA VAL A 263 19.61 -3.12 1.76
C VAL A 263 20.84 -2.24 1.57
N VAL A 264 21.82 -2.71 0.78
CA VAL A 264 23.11 -2.03 0.58
C VAL A 264 23.01 -0.93 -0.48
N LEU A 265 22.27 -1.18 -1.57
CA LEU A 265 22.17 -0.28 -2.74
C LEU A 265 21.91 1.21 -2.45
N PRO A 266 21.01 1.59 -1.51
CA PRO A 266 20.72 3.00 -1.24
C PRO A 266 21.95 3.81 -0.81
N SER A 267 22.95 3.17 -0.19
CA SER A 267 24.17 3.79 0.30
C SER A 267 25.30 3.87 -0.74
N ILE A 268 25.31 2.96 -1.71
CA ILE A 268 26.40 2.84 -2.69
C ILE A 268 26.07 3.46 -4.07
N ILE A 269 24.79 3.49 -4.45
CA ILE A 269 24.32 4.08 -5.72
C ILE A 269 24.15 5.58 -5.57
N SER A 270 24.56 6.36 -6.57
CA SER A 270 24.52 7.82 -6.56
C SER A 270 23.08 8.36 -6.50
N PRO A 271 22.84 9.52 -5.84
CA PRO A 271 21.48 10.03 -5.55
C PRO A 271 20.68 10.43 -6.80
N GLU A 272 21.31 10.55 -7.96
CA GLU A 272 20.68 10.85 -9.26
C GLU A 272 19.96 9.64 -9.88
N GLN A 273 20.20 8.42 -9.38
CA GLN A 273 19.52 7.19 -9.82
C GLN A 273 18.37 6.83 -8.88
N ASN A 274 17.13 6.97 -9.34
CA ASN A 274 15.95 6.65 -8.52
C ASN A 274 15.29 5.32 -8.89
N GLY A 275 15.66 4.71 -10.02
CA GLY A 275 15.11 3.44 -10.48
C GLY A 275 15.54 2.27 -9.60
N PHE A 276 14.59 1.47 -9.14
CA PHE A 276 14.79 0.21 -8.40
C PHE A 276 15.56 0.28 -7.07
N ILE A 277 15.91 1.47 -6.57
CA ILE A 277 16.58 1.65 -5.29
C ILE A 277 15.55 1.78 -4.15
N ARG A 278 15.69 0.95 -3.11
CA ARG A 278 14.79 0.98 -1.94
C ARG A 278 14.79 2.37 -1.28
N GLY A 279 13.60 2.90 -1.02
CA GLY A 279 13.41 4.20 -0.38
C GLY A 279 13.42 5.40 -1.34
N ARG A 280 13.85 5.25 -2.60
CA ARG A 280 13.78 6.31 -3.61
C ARG A 280 12.44 6.27 -4.34
N GLN A 281 11.93 7.45 -4.71
CA GLN A 281 10.63 7.58 -5.37
C GLN A 281 10.78 8.15 -6.77
N ILE A 282 9.98 7.64 -7.70
CA ILE A 282 9.85 8.15 -9.08
C ILE A 282 9.42 9.62 -9.11
N VAL A 283 8.63 10.04 -8.13
CA VAL A 283 8.13 11.42 -7.97
C VAL A 283 9.28 12.42 -7.87
N ASP A 284 10.39 12.03 -7.24
CA ASP A 284 11.54 12.92 -7.04
C ASP A 284 12.19 13.26 -8.39
N ASN A 285 12.43 12.27 -9.27
CA ASN A 285 12.95 12.49 -10.62
C ASN A 285 12.03 13.35 -11.47
N VAL A 286 10.72 13.08 -11.41
CA VAL A 286 9.72 13.86 -12.17
C VAL A 286 9.75 15.32 -11.73
N LEU A 287 9.75 15.59 -10.43
CA LEU A 287 9.72 16.95 -9.90
C LEU A 287 11.03 17.71 -10.15
N ILE A 288 12.19 17.05 -10.01
CA ILE A 288 13.49 17.66 -10.32
C ILE A 288 13.57 17.94 -11.83
N GLY A 289 13.26 16.96 -12.68
CA GLY A 289 13.24 17.13 -14.13
C GLY A 289 12.30 18.26 -14.55
N HIS A 290 11.09 18.31 -14.00
CA HIS A 290 10.15 19.40 -14.25
C HIS A 290 10.68 20.76 -13.80
N GLU A 291 11.43 20.84 -12.69
CA GLU A 291 12.03 22.09 -12.22
C GLU A 291 13.15 22.60 -13.12
N VAL A 292 13.97 21.68 -13.65
CA VAL A 292 15.01 21.99 -14.63
C VAL A 292 14.39 22.42 -15.96
N MET A 293 13.42 21.69 -16.49
CA MET A 293 12.70 22.06 -17.72
C MET A 293 12.00 23.41 -17.60
N HIS A 294 11.41 23.69 -16.44
CA HIS A 294 10.81 24.98 -16.14
C HIS A 294 11.85 26.12 -16.13
N TYR A 295 13.05 25.87 -15.58
CA TYR A 295 14.16 26.81 -15.62
C TYR A 295 14.61 27.12 -17.07
N LEU A 296 14.81 26.09 -17.91
CA LEU A 296 15.16 26.25 -19.33
C LEU A 296 14.13 27.13 -20.07
N LYS A 297 12.84 26.93 -19.81
CA LYS A 297 11.76 27.71 -20.43
C LYS A 297 11.76 29.19 -20.02
N ILE A 298 12.10 29.51 -18.78
CA ILE A 298 12.08 30.90 -18.27
C ILE A 298 13.37 31.66 -18.61
N LYS A 299 14.47 30.93 -18.84
CA LYS A 299 15.76 31.51 -19.21
C LYS A 299 15.69 32.12 -20.62
N LYS A 300 15.37 33.42 -20.68
CA LYS A 300 15.24 34.21 -21.92
C LYS A 300 16.42 35.15 -22.21
N ARG A 301 17.30 35.38 -21.24
CA ARG A 301 18.41 36.35 -21.33
C ARG A 301 19.67 35.80 -20.67
N GLY A 302 20.82 36.33 -21.10
CA GLY A 302 22.15 36.05 -20.56
C GLY A 302 23.01 35.18 -21.50
N LYS A 303 24.33 35.30 -21.36
CA LYS A 303 25.34 34.68 -22.24
C LYS A 303 25.43 33.14 -22.16
N LYS A 304 24.75 32.49 -21.19
CA LYS A 304 24.82 31.04 -20.97
C LYS A 304 23.47 30.40 -21.29
N GLY A 305 23.42 29.63 -22.38
CA GLY A 305 22.32 28.71 -22.68
C GLY A 305 22.52 27.34 -22.02
N TYR A 306 21.45 26.55 -21.95
CA TYR A 306 21.42 25.20 -21.40
C TYR A 306 20.57 24.28 -22.28
N LEU A 307 20.82 22.98 -22.20
CA LEU A 307 20.02 21.96 -22.86
C LEU A 307 19.72 20.79 -21.93
N ALA A 308 18.64 20.09 -22.25
CA ALA A 308 18.22 18.84 -21.63
C ALA A 308 18.05 17.78 -22.72
N LEU A 309 18.86 16.73 -22.67
CA LEU A 309 18.81 15.59 -23.56
C LEU A 309 18.11 14.43 -22.87
N LYS A 310 17.01 13.96 -23.45
CA LYS A 310 16.36 12.70 -23.08
C LYS A 310 16.99 11.58 -23.89
N VAL A 311 17.51 10.57 -23.19
CA VAL A 311 18.16 9.41 -23.80
C VAL A 311 17.30 8.18 -23.54
N ASP A 312 16.99 7.44 -24.61
CA ASP A 312 16.31 6.13 -24.57
C ASP A 312 17.33 5.04 -24.92
N MET A 313 17.42 3.98 -24.10
CA MET A 313 18.37 2.89 -24.33
C MET A 313 17.71 1.73 -25.11
N GLU A 314 18.37 1.24 -26.16
CA GLU A 314 17.90 0.11 -26.93
C GLU A 314 18.00 -1.20 -26.16
N LYS A 315 16.86 -1.83 -25.88
CA LYS A 315 16.81 -3.19 -25.29
C LYS A 315 17.72 -3.29 -24.06
N ALA A 316 17.60 -2.30 -23.16
CA ALA A 316 18.58 -2.01 -22.11
C ALA A 316 19.01 -3.24 -21.28
N TYR A 317 18.09 -4.11 -20.88
CA TYR A 317 18.44 -5.34 -20.15
C TYR A 317 19.19 -6.35 -21.02
N ASP A 318 18.78 -6.50 -22.28
CA ASP A 318 19.22 -7.60 -23.14
C ASP A 318 20.66 -7.40 -23.66
N ARG A 319 21.16 -6.16 -23.64
CA ARG A 319 22.47 -5.78 -24.18
C ARG A 319 23.60 -5.63 -23.14
N VAL A 320 23.33 -5.80 -21.85
CA VAL A 320 24.34 -5.60 -20.79
C VAL A 320 25.48 -6.61 -20.93
N GLU A 321 26.70 -6.15 -21.16
CA GLU A 321 27.90 -7.00 -21.12
C GLU A 321 28.23 -7.37 -19.66
N TRP A 322 28.38 -8.67 -19.40
CA TRP A 322 28.59 -9.16 -18.03
C TRP A 322 29.96 -8.81 -17.46
N ASP A 323 30.99 -8.81 -18.30
CA ASP A 323 32.34 -8.50 -17.85
C ASP A 323 32.45 -7.07 -17.33
N PHE A 324 31.79 -6.12 -18.00
CA PHE A 324 31.64 -4.76 -17.51
C PHE A 324 30.95 -4.72 -16.15
N LEU A 325 29.81 -5.41 -16.01
CA LEU A 325 29.08 -5.49 -14.74
C LEU A 325 29.98 -6.02 -13.61
N PHE A 326 30.71 -7.13 -13.84
CA PHE A 326 31.55 -7.72 -12.81
C PHE A 326 32.70 -6.82 -12.40
N VAL A 327 33.35 -6.14 -13.33
CA VAL A 327 34.42 -5.21 -12.97
C VAL A 327 33.91 -3.99 -12.24
N ILE A 328 32.74 -3.44 -12.61
CA ILE A 328 32.12 -2.37 -11.81
C ILE A 328 31.86 -2.86 -10.39
N MET A 329 31.37 -4.09 -10.20
CA MET A 329 31.18 -4.66 -8.88
C MET A 329 32.49 -4.83 -8.11
N THR A 330 33.55 -5.32 -8.75
CA THR A 330 34.89 -5.42 -8.14
C THR A 330 35.38 -4.05 -7.69
N LYS A 331 35.30 -3.04 -8.56
CA LYS A 331 35.72 -1.65 -8.25
C LYS A 331 34.88 -1.00 -7.14
N MET A 332 33.60 -1.37 -7.02
CA MET A 332 32.75 -0.91 -5.91
C MET A 332 33.09 -1.58 -4.57
N GLY A 333 33.89 -2.65 -4.57
CA GLY A 333 34.34 -3.37 -3.37
C GLY A 333 33.49 -4.60 -3.00
N PHE A 334 32.69 -5.15 -3.92
CA PHE A 334 31.96 -6.40 -3.65
C PHE A 334 32.94 -7.58 -3.54
N SER A 335 32.71 -8.46 -2.56
CA SER A 335 33.53 -9.67 -2.39
C SER A 335 33.45 -10.62 -3.59
N ASP A 336 34.56 -11.32 -3.87
CA ASP A 336 34.65 -12.29 -4.96
C ASP A 336 33.63 -13.42 -4.83
N GLN A 337 33.31 -13.83 -3.60
CA GLN A 337 32.28 -14.83 -3.33
C GLN A 337 30.90 -14.35 -3.82
N TRP A 338 30.53 -13.11 -3.50
CA TRP A 338 29.26 -12.52 -3.94
C TRP A 338 29.19 -12.37 -5.46
N ILE A 339 30.27 -11.86 -6.07
CA ILE A 339 30.40 -11.73 -7.53
C ILE A 339 30.32 -13.11 -8.19
N GLY A 340 30.96 -14.13 -7.61
CA GLY A 340 30.91 -15.52 -8.08
C GLY A 340 29.49 -16.09 -8.11
N TRP A 341 28.68 -15.88 -7.07
CA TRP A 341 27.28 -16.29 -7.05
C TRP A 341 26.45 -15.60 -8.13
N ILE A 342 26.65 -14.29 -8.34
CA ILE A 342 25.94 -13.55 -9.38
C ILE A 342 26.36 -14.05 -10.76
N ARG A 343 27.67 -14.26 -10.96
CA ARG A 343 28.23 -14.79 -12.20
C ARG A 343 27.58 -16.12 -12.55
N GLU A 344 27.54 -17.07 -11.62
CA GLU A 344 26.90 -18.37 -11.83
C GLU A 344 25.42 -18.22 -12.21
N CYS A 345 24.69 -17.28 -11.58
CA CYS A 345 23.28 -17.03 -11.89
C CYS A 345 23.09 -16.55 -13.34
N VAL A 346 23.87 -15.58 -13.79
CA VAL A 346 23.66 -14.94 -15.11
C VAL A 346 24.30 -15.71 -16.25
N SER A 347 25.52 -16.25 -16.07
CA SER A 347 26.31 -16.81 -17.19
C SER A 347 25.94 -18.24 -17.57
N THR A 348 25.31 -18.99 -16.69
CA THR A 348 24.92 -20.39 -16.96
C THR A 348 23.47 -20.53 -17.46
N ALA A 349 22.80 -19.40 -17.75
CA ALA A 349 21.41 -19.39 -18.18
C ALA A 349 21.26 -19.90 -19.62
N THR A 350 20.24 -20.72 -19.85
CA THR A 350 19.86 -21.23 -21.18
C THR A 350 18.41 -20.90 -21.47
N PHE A 351 18.06 -20.75 -22.74
CA PHE A 351 16.78 -20.21 -23.16
C PHE A 351 16.09 -21.05 -24.23
N SER A 352 14.75 -21.06 -24.18
CA SER A 352 13.87 -21.49 -25.26
C SER A 352 12.76 -20.44 -25.44
N VAL A 353 12.33 -20.19 -26.68
CA VAL A 353 11.31 -19.17 -26.97
C VAL A 353 9.91 -19.81 -26.92
N MET A 354 8.97 -19.19 -26.22
CA MET A 354 7.57 -19.63 -26.19
C MET A 354 6.79 -18.96 -27.32
N MET A 355 6.58 -19.70 -28.42
CA MET A 355 5.77 -19.27 -29.56
C MET A 355 4.34 -19.79 -29.41
N ASN A 356 3.37 -18.88 -29.25
CA ASN A 356 1.93 -19.17 -29.12
C ASN A 356 1.56 -20.31 -28.12
N GLY A 357 2.41 -20.57 -27.13
CA GLY A 357 2.21 -21.60 -26.10
C GLY A 357 3.14 -22.82 -26.20
N THR A 358 3.94 -22.91 -27.26
CA THR A 358 4.88 -24.02 -27.51
C THR A 358 6.33 -23.54 -27.38
N PRO A 359 7.20 -24.24 -26.63
CA PRO A 359 8.62 -23.91 -26.58
C PRO A 359 9.32 -24.32 -27.90
N VAL A 360 10.12 -23.41 -28.47
CA VAL A 360 10.90 -23.62 -29.69
C VAL A 360 12.34 -23.12 -29.47
N GLY A 361 13.31 -23.85 -30.03
CA GLY A 361 14.73 -23.53 -29.96
C GLY A 361 15.38 -23.81 -28.60
N TYR A 362 16.71 -23.85 -28.60
CA TYR A 362 17.53 -23.96 -27.40
C TYR A 362 18.86 -23.25 -27.64
N PHE A 363 19.17 -22.23 -26.84
CA PHE A 363 20.42 -21.47 -26.96
C PHE A 363 20.93 -20.98 -25.60
N SER A 364 22.19 -20.57 -25.57
CA SER A 364 22.84 -19.95 -24.40
C SER A 364 23.08 -18.47 -24.64
N SER A 365 23.29 -17.71 -23.57
CA SER A 365 23.57 -16.28 -23.61
C SER A 365 25.02 -16.04 -23.19
N THR A 366 25.65 -15.03 -23.77
CA THR A 366 26.96 -14.50 -23.34
C THR A 366 26.87 -13.05 -22.86
N ARG A 367 25.69 -12.44 -22.95
CA ARG A 367 25.36 -11.12 -22.40
C ARG A 367 23.86 -10.98 -22.10
N GLY A 368 23.53 -9.95 -21.32
CA GLY A 368 22.17 -9.53 -21.05
C GLY A 368 21.62 -10.03 -19.71
N LEU A 369 20.58 -9.37 -19.22
CA LEU A 369 19.94 -9.64 -17.94
C LEU A 369 18.49 -10.10 -18.16
N ARG A 370 18.01 -11.03 -17.33
CA ARG A 370 16.69 -11.64 -17.51
C ARG A 370 15.56 -10.70 -17.08
N GLN A 371 14.67 -10.37 -18.01
CA GLN A 371 13.47 -9.57 -17.74
C GLN A 371 12.42 -10.38 -16.98
N GLY A 372 12.28 -10.15 -15.67
CA GLY A 372 11.37 -10.89 -14.79
C GLY A 372 12.07 -11.65 -13.65
N ASP A 373 13.40 -11.59 -13.61
CA ASP A 373 14.21 -12.04 -12.48
C ASP A 373 14.30 -10.94 -11.40
N PRO A 374 14.05 -11.25 -10.10
CA PRO A 374 14.25 -10.31 -8.99
C PRO A 374 15.60 -9.61 -8.94
N LEU A 375 16.67 -10.27 -9.39
CA LEU A 375 18.05 -9.75 -9.28
C LEU A 375 18.40 -8.74 -10.39
N SER A 376 17.91 -8.96 -11.62
CA SER A 376 18.26 -8.17 -12.81
C SER A 376 18.12 -6.65 -12.65
N PRO A 377 17.04 -6.08 -12.06
CA PRO A 377 16.90 -4.63 -11.96
C PRO A 377 17.96 -3.98 -11.08
N LEU A 378 18.42 -4.71 -10.06
CA LEU A 378 19.43 -4.25 -9.13
C LEU A 378 20.83 -4.28 -9.77
N LEU A 379 21.13 -5.33 -10.55
CA LEU A 379 22.35 -5.41 -11.36
C LEU A 379 22.38 -4.33 -12.44
N PHE A 380 21.24 -4.03 -13.05
CA PHE A 380 21.13 -2.94 -14.02
C PHE A 380 21.44 -1.58 -13.38
N ALA A 381 20.97 -1.34 -12.16
CA ALA A 381 21.30 -0.11 -11.43
C ALA A 381 22.82 0.02 -11.15
N ILE A 382 23.50 -1.08 -10.84
CA ILE A 382 24.97 -1.12 -10.70
C ILE A 382 25.64 -0.81 -12.04
N CYS A 383 25.18 -1.41 -13.13
CA CYS A 383 25.69 -1.13 -14.49
C CYS A 383 25.56 0.36 -14.85
N SER A 384 24.39 0.97 -14.59
CA SER A 384 24.15 2.41 -14.81
C SER A 384 25.02 3.32 -13.93
N GLU A 385 25.47 2.85 -12.77
CA GLU A 385 26.40 3.61 -11.91
C GLU A 385 27.75 3.84 -12.60
N GLY A 386 28.17 2.92 -13.49
CA GLY A 386 29.34 3.12 -14.35
C GLY A 386 29.21 4.35 -15.24
N PHE A 387 28.03 4.56 -15.84
CA PHE A 387 27.77 5.78 -16.63
C PHE A 387 27.67 7.03 -15.75
N ALA A 388 27.02 6.93 -14.59
CA ALA A 388 26.99 8.02 -13.62
C ALA A 388 28.40 8.45 -13.19
N ALA A 389 29.31 7.50 -12.97
CA ALA A 389 30.71 7.77 -12.64
C ALA A 389 31.45 8.50 -13.77
N LEU A 390 31.28 8.08 -15.03
CA LEU A 390 31.85 8.78 -16.20
C LEU A 390 31.38 10.24 -16.28
N LEU A 391 30.08 10.48 -16.09
CA LEU A 391 29.52 11.83 -16.11
C LEU A 391 30.02 12.67 -14.94
N ARG A 392 30.12 12.08 -13.73
CA ARG A 392 30.62 12.79 -12.54
C ARG A 392 32.09 13.19 -12.70
N LYS A 393 32.94 12.28 -13.19
CA LYS A 393 34.34 12.57 -13.50
C LYS A 393 34.47 13.74 -14.48
N ALA A 394 33.66 13.75 -15.55
CA ALA A 394 33.66 14.85 -16.51
C ALA A 394 33.18 16.18 -15.90
N VAL A 395 32.29 16.16 -14.90
CA VAL A 395 31.87 17.35 -14.15
C VAL A 395 32.96 17.84 -13.20
N GLU A 396 33.64 16.93 -12.50
CA GLU A 396 34.76 17.22 -11.59
C GLU A 396 35.95 17.84 -12.33
N GLU A 397 36.26 17.31 -13.52
CA GLU A 397 37.27 17.84 -14.44
C GLU A 397 36.82 19.09 -15.21
N LYS A 398 35.61 19.62 -14.92
CA LYS A 398 35.01 20.81 -15.56
C LYS A 398 34.82 20.70 -17.08
N ARG A 399 34.83 19.49 -17.64
CA ARG A 399 34.49 19.22 -19.05
C ARG A 399 32.99 19.30 -19.30
N LEU A 400 32.17 18.98 -18.30
CA LEU A 400 30.72 19.20 -18.29
C LEU A 400 30.32 20.09 -17.11
N ALA A 401 29.39 21.02 -17.30
CA ALA A 401 28.96 21.92 -16.22
C ALA A 401 27.72 21.41 -15.46
N GLY A 402 26.80 20.75 -16.16
CA GLY A 402 25.44 20.50 -15.66
C GLY A 402 24.56 21.75 -15.62
N VAL A 403 23.34 21.61 -15.08
CA VAL A 403 22.40 22.72 -14.89
C VAL A 403 22.26 23.06 -13.41
N LYS A 404 22.50 24.33 -13.07
CA LYS A 404 22.19 24.93 -11.77
C LYS A 404 20.96 25.82 -11.89
N VAL A 405 19.86 25.39 -11.29
CA VAL A 405 18.58 26.13 -11.30
C VAL A 405 18.63 27.41 -10.45
N ASN A 406 19.52 27.45 -9.46
CA ASN A 406 19.87 28.61 -8.65
C ASN A 406 21.38 28.47 -8.30
N PRO A 407 22.14 29.57 -8.13
CA PRO A 407 23.57 29.49 -7.74
C PRO A 407 23.87 28.63 -6.50
N ARG A 408 22.94 28.56 -5.53
CA ARG A 408 23.08 27.73 -4.31
C ARG A 408 22.58 26.29 -4.49
N CYS A 409 21.91 25.96 -5.60
CA CYS A 409 21.47 24.60 -5.86
C CYS A 409 22.65 23.69 -6.25
N PRO A 410 22.57 22.38 -5.97
CA PRO A 410 23.48 21.41 -6.58
C PRO A 410 23.41 21.50 -8.11
N SER A 411 24.56 21.26 -8.78
CA SER A 411 24.56 21.09 -10.23
C SER A 411 23.96 19.74 -10.56
N ILE A 412 22.99 19.71 -11.48
CA ILE A 412 22.36 18.47 -11.93
C ILE A 412 22.89 18.22 -13.34
N SER A 413 23.68 17.17 -13.52
CA SER A 413 24.17 16.73 -14.83
C SER A 413 23.34 15.59 -15.42
N HIS A 414 22.72 14.78 -14.57
CA HIS A 414 21.90 13.65 -15.01
C HIS A 414 20.81 13.29 -14.00
N LEU A 415 19.78 12.60 -14.50
CA LEU A 415 18.74 11.92 -13.71
C LEU A 415 18.43 10.59 -14.37
N PHE A 416 18.62 9.49 -13.63
CA PHE A 416 18.37 8.14 -14.11
C PHE A 416 17.16 7.54 -13.42
N PHE A 417 16.33 6.86 -14.21
CA PHE A 417 15.29 6.00 -13.70
C PHE A 417 15.26 4.73 -14.57
N ALA A 418 16.05 3.74 -14.16
CA ALA A 418 16.32 2.59 -15.02
C ALA A 418 16.91 3.03 -16.38
N ASP A 419 16.29 2.63 -17.48
CA ASP A 419 16.67 2.98 -18.85
C ASP A 419 16.28 4.42 -19.26
N ASP A 420 15.23 4.99 -18.66
CA ASP A 420 14.81 6.37 -18.90
C ASP A 420 15.79 7.37 -18.28
N SER A 421 16.53 8.09 -19.13
CA SER A 421 17.63 8.97 -18.70
C SER A 421 17.45 10.42 -19.17
N TYR A 422 17.67 11.38 -18.27
CA TYR A 422 17.86 12.79 -18.62
C TYR A 422 19.30 13.20 -18.38
N LEU A 423 19.90 13.87 -19.36
CA LEU A 423 21.21 14.50 -19.28
C LEU A 423 21.06 16.00 -19.44
N PHE A 424 21.74 16.77 -18.61
CA PHE A 424 21.61 18.22 -18.52
C PHE A 424 22.97 18.86 -18.71
N LEU A 425 23.08 19.76 -19.68
CA LEU A 425 24.34 20.35 -20.11
C LEU A 425 24.22 21.86 -20.30
N ARG A 426 25.35 22.54 -20.40
CA ARG A 426 25.38 23.87 -21.01
C ARG A 426 25.19 23.73 -22.51
N ALA A 427 24.45 24.66 -23.11
CA ALA A 427 24.33 24.73 -24.56
C ALA A 427 25.62 25.28 -25.15
N SER A 428 26.53 24.36 -25.52
CA SER A 428 27.78 24.66 -26.20
C SER A 428 28.26 23.43 -26.96
N LYS A 429 28.86 23.66 -28.12
CA LYS A 429 29.47 22.64 -28.97
C LYS A 429 30.42 21.70 -28.22
N GLN A 430 31.34 22.26 -27.43
CA GLN A 430 32.32 21.49 -26.65
C GLN A 430 31.69 20.51 -25.65
N GLU A 431 30.64 20.92 -24.93
CA GLU A 431 29.95 20.01 -23.99
C GLU A 431 29.15 18.93 -24.73
N CYS A 432 28.57 19.24 -25.90
CA CYS A 432 27.89 18.25 -26.75
C CYS A 432 28.87 17.20 -27.29
N GLU A 433 30.02 17.63 -27.84
CA GLU A 433 31.08 16.74 -28.34
C GLU A 433 31.62 15.86 -27.21
N THR A 434 31.88 16.46 -26.03
CA THR A 434 32.30 15.71 -24.85
C THR A 434 31.27 14.66 -24.46
N LEU A 435 29.98 14.99 -24.48
CA LEU A 435 28.94 14.03 -24.15
C LEU A 435 28.88 12.88 -25.16
N VAL A 436 28.99 13.16 -26.47
CA VAL A 436 29.01 12.13 -27.52
C VAL A 436 30.18 11.17 -27.30
N LEU A 437 31.37 11.68 -26.94
CA LEU A 437 32.52 10.85 -26.59
C LEU A 437 32.25 9.95 -25.39
N LEU A 438 31.66 10.50 -24.31
CA LEU A 438 31.32 9.71 -23.11
C LEU A 438 30.26 8.65 -23.37
N LEU A 439 29.25 8.98 -24.19
CA LEU A 439 28.25 8.02 -24.64
C LEU A 439 28.91 6.92 -25.47
N GLY A 440 29.78 7.26 -26.42
CA GLY A 440 30.55 6.29 -27.21
C GLY A 440 31.34 5.33 -26.33
N GLN A 441 32.10 5.87 -25.37
CA GLN A 441 32.86 5.08 -24.40
C GLN A 441 31.95 4.17 -23.57
N TYR A 442 30.83 4.67 -23.06
CA TYR A 442 29.90 3.86 -22.29
C TYR A 442 29.23 2.76 -23.14
N GLN A 443 28.87 3.04 -24.39
CA GLN A 443 28.28 2.06 -25.30
C GLN A 443 29.27 0.95 -25.63
N GLU A 444 30.53 1.30 -25.90
CA GLU A 444 31.61 0.33 -26.10
C GLU A 444 31.73 -0.55 -24.86
N LEU A 445 31.91 0.06 -23.68
CA LEU A 445 32.19 -0.66 -22.43
C LEU A 445 31.01 -1.45 -21.85
N SER A 446 29.77 -1.00 -21.99
CA SER A 446 28.62 -1.66 -21.34
C SER A 446 27.80 -2.54 -22.27
N GLY A 447 28.04 -2.45 -23.58
CA GLY A 447 27.20 -2.98 -24.66
C GLY A 447 25.85 -2.26 -24.84
N GLN A 448 25.51 -1.30 -23.97
CA GLN A 448 24.31 -0.48 -24.15
C GLN A 448 24.40 0.31 -25.46
N LYS A 449 23.26 0.57 -26.09
CA LYS A 449 23.17 1.43 -27.28
C LYS A 449 22.06 2.45 -27.10
N VAL A 450 22.31 3.69 -27.49
CA VAL A 450 21.33 4.77 -27.46
C VAL A 450 20.40 4.65 -28.66
N ASN A 451 19.10 4.76 -28.43
CA ASN A 451 18.11 4.86 -29.47
C ASN A 451 17.97 6.32 -29.91
N LEU A 452 18.71 6.72 -30.96
CA LEU A 452 18.67 8.10 -31.46
C LEU A 452 17.28 8.53 -31.95
N SER A 453 16.51 7.60 -32.52
CA SER A 453 15.15 7.89 -33.04
C SER A 453 14.11 8.22 -31.95
N LYS A 454 14.35 7.77 -30.72
CA LYS A 454 13.49 8.02 -29.56
C LYS A 454 14.08 9.03 -28.57
N SER A 455 15.36 9.32 -28.73
CA SER A 455 16.05 10.34 -27.95
C SER A 455 15.73 11.72 -28.50
N ALA A 456 15.71 12.71 -27.62
CA ALA A 456 15.24 14.05 -27.97
C ALA A 456 15.94 15.12 -27.12
N VAL A 457 16.25 16.26 -27.73
CA VAL A 457 16.89 17.39 -27.03
C VAL A 457 15.96 18.59 -26.95
N CYS A 458 16.03 19.30 -25.83
CA CYS A 458 15.32 20.55 -25.58
C CYS A 458 16.30 21.64 -25.10
N PHE A 459 16.20 22.84 -25.67
CA PHE A 459 17.08 23.96 -25.37
C PHE A 459 16.38 25.06 -24.57
N SER A 460 17.16 25.83 -23.80
CA SER A 460 16.69 27.06 -23.17
C SER A 460 16.38 28.15 -24.21
N ARG A 461 15.47 29.07 -23.89
CA ARG A 461 14.98 30.09 -24.84
C ARG A 461 15.99 31.16 -25.24
N ASN A 462 17.16 31.20 -24.62
CA ASN A 462 18.24 32.14 -24.92
C ASN A 462 19.37 31.52 -25.77
N VAL A 463 19.13 30.38 -26.40
CA VAL A 463 20.01 29.76 -27.40
C VAL A 463 19.50 30.18 -28.78
N GLU A 464 20.40 30.53 -29.69
CA GLU A 464 20.03 30.94 -31.05
C GLU A 464 19.57 29.73 -31.88
N PRO A 465 18.61 29.90 -32.81
CA PRO A 465 18.12 28.79 -33.63
C PRO A 465 19.21 28.07 -34.44
N SER A 466 20.21 28.81 -34.95
CA SER A 466 21.36 28.21 -35.64
C SER A 466 22.17 27.28 -34.74
N ASP A 467 22.42 27.67 -33.49
CA ASP A 467 23.15 26.86 -32.52
C ASP A 467 22.32 25.62 -32.11
N VAL A 468 21.00 25.75 -32.05
CA VAL A 468 20.09 24.63 -31.78
C VAL A 468 20.24 23.53 -32.83
N ASP A 469 20.20 23.91 -34.11
CA ASP A 469 20.32 22.96 -35.22
C ASP A 469 21.71 22.31 -35.26
N GLU A 470 22.77 23.10 -35.07
CA GLU A 470 24.15 22.57 -35.00
C GLU A 470 24.32 21.57 -33.84
N MET A 471 23.90 21.93 -32.62
CA MET A 471 24.03 21.05 -31.46
C MET A 471 23.14 19.82 -31.56
N ALA A 472 21.95 19.93 -32.14
CA ALA A 472 21.07 18.78 -32.40
C ALA A 472 21.71 17.81 -33.40
N ALA A 473 22.37 18.34 -34.44
CA ALA A 473 23.13 17.55 -35.40
C ALA A 473 24.33 16.83 -34.75
N ILE A 474 25.10 17.51 -33.89
CA ILE A 474 26.21 16.90 -33.13
C ILE A 474 25.71 15.74 -32.25
N LEU A 475 24.58 15.93 -31.58
CA LEU A 475 23.98 14.91 -30.71
C LEU A 475 23.29 13.79 -31.50
N GLY A 476 23.04 13.97 -32.80
CA GLY A 476 22.36 13.02 -33.66
C GLY A 476 20.88 12.80 -33.30
N VAL A 477 20.22 13.80 -32.71
CA VAL A 477 18.83 13.69 -32.22
C VAL A 477 17.95 14.83 -32.71
N GLY A 478 16.65 14.59 -32.78
CA GLY A 478 15.68 15.63 -33.09
C GLY A 478 15.60 16.69 -31.99
N ALA A 479 15.66 17.97 -32.37
CA ALA A 479 15.29 19.08 -31.51
C ALA A 479 13.77 19.12 -31.37
N ILE A 480 13.24 18.77 -30.19
CA ILE A 480 11.80 18.76 -29.96
C ILE A 480 11.40 20.01 -29.17
N GLY A 481 10.27 20.60 -29.55
CA GLY A 481 9.58 21.60 -28.74
C GLY A 481 9.17 21.06 -27.36
N VAL A 482 8.59 21.92 -26.54
CA VAL A 482 8.35 21.69 -25.10
C VAL A 482 7.21 20.67 -24.79
N GLN A 483 6.87 19.76 -25.70
CA GLN A 483 5.71 18.85 -25.62
C GLN A 483 6.06 17.36 -25.43
N ASP A 484 7.18 17.03 -24.77
CA ASP A 484 7.53 15.63 -24.49
C ASP A 484 7.04 15.15 -23.10
N LYS A 485 6.90 13.82 -22.95
CA LYS A 485 6.60 13.14 -21.69
C LYS A 485 7.87 12.52 -21.10
N TYR A 486 8.08 12.69 -19.80
CA TYR A 486 9.09 12.00 -19.02
C TYR A 486 8.44 11.11 -17.97
N LEU A 487 8.84 9.84 -17.92
CA LEU A 487 8.28 8.84 -17.01
C LEU A 487 6.75 8.79 -17.05
N GLY A 488 6.17 8.95 -18.25
CA GLY A 488 4.72 8.95 -18.48
C GLY A 488 3.97 10.22 -18.08
N LEU A 489 4.67 11.26 -17.63
CA LEU A 489 4.11 12.56 -17.23
C LEU A 489 4.61 13.69 -18.13
N PRO A 490 3.87 14.79 -18.29
CA PRO A 490 4.34 15.93 -19.09
C PRO A 490 5.64 16.50 -18.50
N SER A 491 6.71 16.59 -19.31
CA SER A 491 7.99 17.15 -18.88
C SER A 491 7.88 18.65 -18.54
N LEU A 492 6.90 19.34 -19.14
CA LEU A 492 6.53 20.69 -18.78
C LEU A 492 5.02 20.91 -18.84
N VAL A 493 4.46 21.57 -17.83
CA VAL A 493 3.06 21.97 -17.81
C VAL A 493 2.85 23.27 -18.62
N GLN A 494 1.94 23.23 -19.58
CA GLN A 494 1.62 24.35 -20.45
C GLN A 494 0.73 25.39 -19.76
N ARG A 495 0.40 26.49 -20.47
CA ARG A 495 -0.55 27.50 -19.96
C ARG A 495 -1.93 26.88 -19.68
N SER A 496 -2.43 26.06 -20.61
CA SER A 496 -3.66 25.29 -20.39
C SER A 496 -3.36 23.99 -19.64
N LYS A 497 -3.64 24.00 -18.35
CA LYS A 497 -3.49 22.83 -17.47
C LYS A 497 -4.54 21.77 -17.75
N VAL A 498 -5.74 22.19 -18.15
CA VAL A 498 -6.83 21.29 -18.52
C VAL A 498 -6.44 20.47 -19.75
N GLU A 499 -5.85 21.12 -20.77
CA GLU A 499 -5.31 20.47 -21.95
C GLU A 499 -4.22 19.46 -21.58
N THR A 500 -3.24 19.91 -20.78
CA THR A 500 -2.07 19.11 -20.39
C THR A 500 -2.46 17.76 -19.75
N PHE A 501 -3.57 17.72 -19.00
CA PHE A 501 -4.03 16.54 -18.27
C PHE A 501 -5.28 15.86 -18.86
N ARG A 502 -5.77 16.28 -20.03
CA ARG A 502 -6.98 15.70 -20.66
C ARG A 502 -6.88 14.20 -20.89
N TYR A 503 -5.69 13.70 -21.23
CA TYR A 503 -5.44 12.28 -21.45
C TYR A 503 -5.84 11.38 -20.25
N LEU A 504 -5.94 11.93 -19.03
CA LEU A 504 -6.43 11.18 -17.87
C LEU A 504 -7.93 10.89 -17.95
N GLU A 505 -8.70 11.86 -18.43
CA GLU A 505 -10.13 11.71 -18.67
C GLU A 505 -10.38 10.66 -19.76
N GLU A 506 -9.65 10.74 -20.87
CA GLU A 506 -9.73 9.78 -21.99
C GLU A 506 -9.39 8.35 -21.55
N ARG A 507 -8.30 8.18 -20.78
CA ARG A 507 -7.91 6.86 -20.25
C ARG A 507 -8.93 6.30 -19.27
N LEU A 508 -9.52 7.14 -18.42
CA LEU A 508 -10.58 6.72 -17.52
C LEU A 508 -11.81 6.28 -18.32
N LEU A 509 -12.26 7.08 -19.27
CA LEU A 509 -13.41 6.76 -20.12
C LEU A 509 -13.22 5.46 -20.90
N ALA A 510 -12.05 5.27 -21.53
CA ALA A 510 -11.73 4.03 -22.24
C ALA A 510 -11.78 2.80 -21.32
N LYS A 511 -11.38 2.93 -20.05
CA LYS A 511 -11.50 1.84 -19.05
C LYS A 511 -12.95 1.59 -18.65
N LEU A 512 -13.72 2.63 -18.38
CA LEU A 512 -15.13 2.52 -17.98
C LEU A 512 -15.99 1.93 -19.11
N GLN A 513 -15.74 2.32 -20.36
CA GLN A 513 -16.41 1.78 -21.55
C GLN A 513 -16.00 0.32 -21.83
N GLY A 514 -14.75 -0.03 -21.59
CA GLY A 514 -14.27 -1.41 -21.72
C GLY A 514 -14.85 -2.39 -20.68
N TRP A 515 -15.46 -1.89 -19.61
CA TRP A 515 -16.11 -2.72 -18.61
C TRP A 515 -17.56 -3.02 -19.01
N LYS A 516 -17.88 -4.31 -19.19
CA LYS A 516 -19.25 -4.77 -19.50
C LYS A 516 -20.17 -4.58 -18.29
N GLN A 517 -20.80 -3.41 -18.19
CA GLN A 517 -21.68 -3.03 -17.06
C GLN A 517 -22.75 -4.10 -16.74
N LYS A 518 -23.34 -4.73 -17.77
CA LYS A 518 -24.37 -5.78 -17.62
C LYS A 518 -23.90 -7.03 -16.86
N GLN A 519 -22.59 -7.29 -16.83
CA GLN A 519 -22.01 -8.49 -16.21
C GLN A 519 -21.41 -8.21 -14.82
N LEU A 520 -21.57 -7.00 -14.26
CA LEU A 520 -20.92 -6.62 -13.00
C LEU A 520 -21.94 -6.35 -11.89
N SER A 521 -21.74 -6.97 -10.73
CA SER A 521 -22.49 -6.65 -9.51
C SER A 521 -22.10 -5.25 -8.98
N TRP A 522 -22.89 -4.70 -8.06
CA TRP A 522 -22.55 -3.45 -7.37
C TRP A 522 -21.24 -3.56 -6.56
N ALA A 523 -21.00 -4.71 -5.93
CA ALA A 523 -19.76 -4.97 -5.22
C ALA A 523 -18.56 -5.00 -6.19
N ALA A 524 -18.70 -5.68 -7.35
CA ALA A 524 -17.68 -5.69 -8.38
C ALA A 524 -17.40 -4.28 -8.95
N LYS A 525 -18.44 -3.46 -9.17
CA LYS A 525 -18.30 -2.06 -9.56
C LYS A 525 -17.55 -1.24 -8.52
N GLU A 526 -17.83 -1.43 -7.22
CA GLU A 526 -17.17 -0.71 -6.13
C GLU A 526 -15.67 -0.98 -6.18
N VAL A 527 -15.32 -2.26 -6.30
CA VAL A 527 -13.93 -2.70 -6.34
C VAL A 527 -13.22 -2.19 -7.61
N LEU A 528 -13.85 -2.28 -8.78
CA LEU A 528 -13.30 -1.73 -10.03
C LEU A 528 -13.03 -0.23 -9.94
N LEU A 529 -14.01 0.51 -9.43
CA LEU A 529 -13.89 1.95 -9.28
C LEU A 529 -12.78 2.32 -8.29
N LYS A 530 -12.66 1.62 -7.16
CA LYS A 530 -11.63 1.92 -6.15
C LYS A 530 -10.24 1.44 -6.52
N ALA A 531 -10.12 0.22 -7.04
CA ALA A 531 -8.84 -0.42 -7.30
C ALA A 531 -8.24 -0.03 -8.65
N VAL A 532 -9.07 0.36 -9.63
CA VAL A 532 -8.63 0.68 -10.99
C VAL A 532 -8.90 2.13 -11.37
N ALA A 533 -10.16 2.58 -11.35
CA ALA A 533 -10.50 3.93 -11.82
C ALA A 533 -9.89 5.03 -10.95
N ALA A 534 -10.06 4.93 -9.62
CA ALA A 534 -9.50 5.87 -8.66
C ALA A 534 -7.97 5.81 -8.58
N ALA A 535 -7.37 4.68 -9.00
CA ALA A 535 -5.93 4.48 -9.01
C ALA A 535 -5.25 5.13 -10.23
N LEU A 536 -5.96 5.25 -11.35
CA LEU A 536 -5.43 5.73 -12.62
C LEU A 536 -4.77 7.11 -12.53
N PRO A 537 -5.39 8.15 -11.93
CA PRO A 537 -4.76 9.46 -11.81
C PRO A 537 -3.78 9.60 -10.64
N ILE A 538 -3.63 8.59 -9.75
CA ILE A 538 -2.80 8.71 -8.53
C ILE A 538 -1.38 9.16 -8.86
N TYR A 539 -0.79 8.55 -9.89
CA TYR A 539 0.59 8.85 -10.27
C TYR A 539 0.77 10.31 -10.72
N VAL A 540 -0.20 10.89 -11.42
CA VAL A 540 -0.15 12.31 -11.79
C VAL A 540 -0.42 13.19 -10.57
N MET A 541 -1.43 12.83 -9.77
CA MET A 541 -1.82 13.56 -8.57
C MET A 541 -0.73 13.57 -7.48
N SER A 542 0.19 12.60 -7.48
CA SER A 542 1.34 12.63 -6.57
C SER A 542 2.40 13.66 -6.95
N CYS A 543 2.43 14.12 -8.21
CA CYS A 543 3.42 15.09 -8.68
C CYS A 543 2.81 16.49 -8.90
N PHE A 544 1.57 16.54 -9.39
CA PHE A 544 0.95 17.77 -9.86
C PHE A 544 -0.45 17.98 -9.28
N LEU A 545 -0.78 19.24 -9.08
CA LEU A 545 -2.13 19.71 -8.81
C LEU A 545 -2.94 19.66 -10.12
N LEU A 546 -3.99 18.86 -10.13
CA LEU A 546 -4.93 18.77 -11.23
C LEU A 546 -5.92 19.96 -11.16
N PRO A 547 -6.39 20.46 -12.32
CA PRO A 547 -7.47 21.43 -12.35
C PRO A 547 -8.73 20.87 -11.68
N VAL A 548 -9.37 21.66 -10.82
CA VAL A 548 -10.61 21.27 -10.12
C VAL A 548 -11.70 20.85 -11.12
N THR A 549 -11.76 21.50 -12.28
CA THR A 549 -12.68 21.14 -13.37
C THR A 549 -12.46 19.71 -13.88
N LEU A 550 -11.20 19.29 -14.06
CA LEU A 550 -10.86 17.93 -14.45
C LEU A 550 -11.22 16.94 -13.34
N CYS A 551 -10.89 17.23 -12.08
CA CYS A 551 -11.27 16.37 -10.95
C CYS A 551 -12.79 16.13 -10.89
N ARG A 552 -13.59 17.18 -11.10
CA ARG A 552 -15.06 17.09 -11.13
C ARG A 552 -15.58 16.27 -12.32
N LYS A 553 -14.93 16.35 -13.49
CA LYS A 553 -15.27 15.50 -14.64
C LYS A 553 -14.98 14.02 -14.36
N LEU A 554 -13.81 13.72 -13.77
CA LEU A 554 -13.46 12.35 -13.40
C LEU A 554 -14.45 11.78 -12.36
N ASP A 555 -14.80 12.56 -11.32
CA ASP A 555 -15.84 12.21 -10.34
C ASP A 555 -17.18 11.93 -11.03
N LYS A 556 -17.59 12.78 -11.99
CA LYS A 556 -18.83 12.61 -12.77
C LYS A 556 -18.84 11.31 -13.58
N HIS A 557 -17.73 10.96 -14.23
CA HIS A 557 -17.64 9.72 -15.00
C HIS A 557 -17.72 8.48 -14.12
N MET A 558 -17.07 8.51 -12.94
CA MET A 558 -17.20 7.42 -11.96
C MET A 558 -18.62 7.29 -11.42
N ALA A 559 -19.30 8.41 -11.13
CA ALA A 559 -20.69 8.41 -10.69
C ALA A 559 -21.62 7.82 -11.75
N ARG A 560 -21.47 8.24 -13.01
CA ARG A 560 -22.24 7.68 -14.14
C ARG A 560 -22.03 6.18 -14.31
N PHE A 561 -20.80 5.70 -14.21
CA PHE A 561 -20.53 4.26 -14.29
C PHE A 561 -21.14 3.48 -13.10
N TRP A 562 -21.11 4.06 -11.90
CA TRP A 562 -21.69 3.46 -10.70
C TRP A 562 -23.19 3.21 -10.88
N TRP A 563 -23.94 4.26 -11.27
CA TRP A 563 -25.39 4.20 -11.44
C TRP A 563 -25.84 3.60 -12.79
N GLY A 564 -24.98 3.60 -13.81
CA GLY A 564 -25.30 3.11 -15.17
C GLY A 564 -25.35 1.59 -15.30
N TYR A 565 -26.24 1.09 -16.17
CA TYR A 565 -26.36 -0.35 -16.52
C TYR A 565 -26.27 -0.61 -18.04
N SER A 566 -26.48 0.43 -18.87
CA SER A 566 -26.28 0.47 -20.32
C SER A 566 -25.61 1.78 -20.72
N THR A 567 -24.96 1.80 -21.88
CA THR A 567 -24.24 2.97 -22.42
C THR A 567 -25.14 4.07 -22.96
N GLU A 568 -26.45 3.82 -23.09
CA GLU A 568 -27.36 4.64 -23.92
C GLU A 568 -28.32 5.53 -23.12
N LYS A 569 -28.49 5.36 -21.80
CA LYS A 569 -29.39 6.20 -20.98
C LYS A 569 -28.72 6.63 -19.67
N ASP A 570 -28.64 7.94 -19.44
CA ASP A 570 -28.26 8.53 -18.14
C ASP A 570 -29.36 8.18 -17.12
N LYS A 571 -29.02 7.40 -16.07
CA LYS A 571 -29.94 7.07 -14.96
C LYS A 571 -29.87 8.14 -13.86
N ALA A 572 -30.97 8.27 -13.11
CA ALA A 572 -31.00 9.11 -11.91
C ALA A 572 -29.95 8.65 -10.88
N HIS A 573 -29.28 9.60 -10.23
CA HIS A 573 -28.35 9.33 -9.13
C HIS A 573 -29.11 9.37 -7.81
N TRP A 574 -29.39 8.20 -7.22
CA TRP A 574 -30.22 8.12 -6.01
C TRP A 574 -29.49 8.59 -4.74
N VAL A 575 -28.14 8.55 -4.75
CA VAL A 575 -27.28 9.16 -3.73
C VAL A 575 -26.21 9.99 -4.41
N SER A 576 -25.99 11.21 -3.90
CA SER A 576 -24.96 12.11 -4.44
C SER A 576 -23.56 11.47 -4.35
N TRP A 577 -22.69 11.74 -5.34
CA TRP A 577 -21.31 11.24 -5.33
C TRP A 577 -20.56 11.66 -4.05
N ARG A 578 -20.84 12.88 -3.54
CA ARG A 578 -20.26 13.38 -2.29
C ARG A 578 -20.62 12.50 -1.09
N ASN A 579 -21.87 12.06 -0.98
CA ASN A 579 -22.32 11.17 0.10
C ASN A 579 -21.75 9.76 -0.07
N LEU A 580 -21.60 9.26 -1.30
CA LEU A 580 -20.91 7.99 -1.56
C LEU A 580 -19.42 8.05 -1.19
N CYS A 581 -18.78 9.22 -1.25
CA CYS A 581 -17.39 9.43 -0.84
C CYS A 581 -17.16 9.50 0.68
N ARG A 582 -18.22 9.55 1.49
CA ARG A 582 -18.09 9.47 2.96
C ARG A 582 -17.53 8.11 3.37
N SER A 583 -16.93 8.02 4.56
CA SER A 583 -16.49 6.74 5.12
C SER A 583 -17.63 5.73 5.13
N LYS A 584 -17.31 4.43 5.03
CA LYS A 584 -18.30 3.37 5.28
C LYS A 584 -18.89 3.50 6.69
N PHE A 585 -18.07 3.93 7.64
CA PHE A 585 -18.51 4.23 9.01
C PHE A 585 -19.39 5.48 9.10
N ASP A 586 -19.47 6.34 8.08
CA ASP A 586 -20.36 7.50 8.07
C ASP A 586 -21.54 7.31 7.10
N GLY A 587 -21.87 6.06 6.78
CA GLY A 587 -22.95 5.68 5.87
C GLY A 587 -22.69 5.92 4.38
N GLY A 588 -21.46 6.24 4.00
CA GLY A 588 -21.01 6.28 2.60
C GLY A 588 -20.47 4.93 2.12
N LEU A 589 -19.85 4.93 0.94
CA LEU A 589 -19.17 3.76 0.40
C LEU A 589 -17.65 3.88 0.46
N GLY A 590 -17.10 5.04 0.82
CA GLY A 590 -15.66 5.27 0.90
C GLY A 590 -15.00 5.42 -0.48
N PHE A 591 -15.71 5.90 -1.49
CA PHE A 591 -15.07 6.43 -2.70
C PHE A 591 -14.25 7.68 -2.37
N ARG A 592 -13.26 8.02 -3.19
CA ARG A 592 -12.41 9.18 -2.96
C ARG A 592 -12.72 10.27 -3.96
N ARG A 593 -12.97 11.48 -3.47
CA ARG A 593 -13.03 12.67 -4.33
C ARG A 593 -11.63 13.00 -4.81
N PHE A 594 -11.46 13.16 -6.12
CA PHE A 594 -10.13 13.39 -6.70
C PHE A 594 -9.46 14.67 -6.22
N GLU A 595 -10.23 15.73 -5.99
CA GLU A 595 -9.74 17.02 -5.49
C GLU A 595 -9.03 16.88 -4.12
N ASN A 596 -9.75 16.36 -3.13
CA ASN A 596 -9.23 16.12 -1.77
C ASN A 596 -8.09 15.09 -1.77
N PHE A 597 -8.18 14.08 -2.64
CA PHE A 597 -7.17 13.04 -2.73
C PHE A 597 -5.87 13.54 -3.37
N ASN A 598 -5.97 14.43 -4.37
CA ASN A 598 -4.80 15.09 -4.95
C ASN A 598 -4.08 15.94 -3.92
N GLN A 599 -4.79 16.75 -3.14
CA GLN A 599 -4.19 17.56 -2.08
C GLN A 599 -3.48 16.67 -1.03
N ALA A 600 -4.10 15.56 -0.62
CA ALA A 600 -3.50 14.63 0.33
C ALA A 600 -2.24 13.93 -0.22
N LEU A 601 -2.19 13.62 -1.52
CA LEU A 601 -0.99 13.06 -2.15
C LEU A 601 0.14 14.09 -2.21
N LEU A 602 -0.17 15.33 -2.58
CA LEU A 602 0.80 16.43 -2.63
C LEU A 602 1.34 16.79 -1.24
N ALA A 603 0.50 16.70 -0.21
CA ALA A 603 0.91 16.87 1.18
C ALA A 603 1.95 15.81 1.61
N LYS A 604 1.91 14.58 1.06
CA LYS A 604 2.96 13.57 1.32
C LYS A 604 4.32 14.01 0.78
N VAL A 605 4.33 14.65 -0.39
CA VAL A 605 5.57 15.19 -0.99
C VAL A 605 6.10 16.35 -0.15
N ALA A 606 5.24 17.30 0.22
CA ALA A 606 5.62 18.41 1.10
C ALA A 606 6.18 17.92 2.44
N TRP A 607 5.57 16.89 3.04
CA TRP A 607 6.05 16.25 4.26
C TRP A 607 7.46 15.67 4.07
N ARG A 608 7.70 14.94 2.97
CA ARG A 608 9.04 14.38 2.67
C ARG A 608 10.09 15.47 2.45
N VAL A 609 9.77 16.54 1.72
CA VAL A 609 10.71 17.67 1.53
C VAL A 609 11.09 18.31 2.88
N GLY A 610 10.18 18.34 3.85
CA GLY A 610 10.47 18.82 5.20
C GLY A 610 11.28 17.84 6.07
N GLN A 611 10.99 16.53 5.98
CA GLN A 611 11.59 15.51 6.85
C GLN A 611 12.91 14.92 6.31
N GLU A 612 13.15 14.99 5.00
CA GLU A 612 14.35 14.44 4.34
C GLU A 612 15.17 15.56 3.65
N PRO A 613 15.73 16.53 4.41
CA PRO A 613 16.41 17.71 3.84
C PRO A 613 17.67 17.36 3.04
N GLY A 614 18.25 16.18 3.27
CA GLY A 614 19.42 15.67 2.53
C GLY A 614 19.10 15.13 1.13
N SER A 615 17.82 14.84 0.83
CA SER A 615 17.42 14.33 -0.49
C SER A 615 17.70 15.37 -1.60
N LEU A 616 18.02 14.90 -2.81
CA LEU A 616 18.31 15.78 -3.95
C LEU A 616 17.13 16.71 -4.24
N LEU A 617 15.89 16.17 -4.21
CA LEU A 617 14.67 16.97 -4.36
C LEU A 617 14.55 18.07 -3.30
N ALA A 618 14.73 17.73 -2.02
CA ALA A 618 14.61 18.72 -0.94
C ALA A 618 15.66 19.81 -1.05
N ARG A 619 16.91 19.48 -1.39
CA ARG A 619 17.98 20.46 -1.64
C ARG A 619 17.63 21.40 -2.79
N VAL A 620 17.19 20.86 -3.93
CA VAL A 620 16.80 21.67 -5.10
C VAL A 620 15.64 22.60 -4.76
N MET A 621 14.59 22.10 -4.11
CA MET A 621 13.42 22.90 -3.73
C MET A 621 13.77 23.96 -2.68
N LYS A 622 14.54 23.61 -1.65
CA LYS A 622 14.97 24.52 -0.58
C LYS A 622 15.77 25.68 -1.15
N TYR A 623 16.85 25.42 -1.86
CA TYR A 623 17.72 26.49 -2.35
C TYR A 623 17.07 27.33 -3.45
N LYS A 624 16.10 26.78 -4.19
CA LYS A 624 15.35 27.56 -5.18
C LYS A 624 14.29 28.48 -4.55
N TYR A 625 13.52 27.98 -3.59
CA TYR A 625 12.27 28.63 -3.15
C TYR A 625 12.27 29.14 -1.72
N PHE A 626 13.04 28.53 -0.82
CA PHE A 626 13.01 28.83 0.63
C PHE A 626 14.39 28.65 1.27
N ALA A 627 15.43 29.25 0.68
CA ALA A 627 16.82 29.00 1.10
C ALA A 627 17.08 29.35 2.58
N ASN A 628 16.42 30.41 3.08
CA ASN A 628 16.62 30.96 4.42
C ASN A 628 15.43 30.70 5.36
N SER A 629 14.49 29.83 5.01
CA SER A 629 13.30 29.55 5.82
C SER A 629 12.92 28.07 5.82
N ALA A 630 11.91 27.70 6.61
CA ALA A 630 11.32 26.37 6.59
C ALA A 630 10.28 26.23 5.47
N ILE A 631 10.03 25.00 5.01
CA ILE A 631 9.03 24.72 3.97
C ILE A 631 7.63 25.28 4.31
N LEU A 632 7.28 25.29 5.61
CA LEU A 632 5.99 25.80 6.08
C LEU A 632 5.85 27.30 5.85
N GLN A 633 6.94 28.06 5.91
CA GLN A 633 6.97 29.51 5.70
C GLN A 633 7.26 29.88 4.23
N ALA A 634 7.50 28.89 3.36
CA ALA A 634 7.93 29.13 2.00
C ALA A 634 6.89 29.93 1.18
N ASN A 635 7.34 30.97 0.46
CA ASN A 635 6.44 31.74 -0.39
C ASN A 635 6.32 31.14 -1.79
N ARG A 636 5.24 31.51 -2.50
CA ARG A 636 5.05 31.11 -3.90
C ARG A 636 6.14 31.65 -4.82
N GLY A 637 6.65 32.84 -4.54
CA GLY A 637 7.60 33.53 -5.40
C GLY A 637 6.95 34.04 -6.70
N SER A 638 7.73 34.77 -7.51
CA SER A 638 7.23 35.48 -8.70
C SER A 638 7.00 34.59 -9.92
N ARG A 639 7.82 33.55 -10.11
CA ARG A 639 7.74 32.61 -11.25
C ARG A 639 7.86 31.16 -10.77
N PRO A 640 6.85 30.64 -10.05
CA PRO A 640 6.87 29.26 -9.55
C PRO A 640 6.69 28.25 -10.68
N SER A 641 7.33 27.10 -10.55
CA SER A 641 6.97 25.95 -11.37
C SER A 641 5.59 25.40 -10.93
N TRP A 642 4.95 24.64 -11.82
CA TRP A 642 3.71 23.96 -11.45
C TRP A 642 3.94 22.90 -10.37
N GLY A 643 5.07 22.18 -10.41
CA GLY A 643 5.48 21.27 -9.34
C GLY A 643 5.56 21.96 -7.98
N TRP A 644 6.22 23.12 -7.90
CA TRP A 644 6.29 23.90 -6.66
C TRP A 644 4.92 24.38 -6.18
N THR A 645 4.08 24.90 -7.08
CA THR A 645 2.71 25.30 -6.74
C THR A 645 1.89 24.12 -6.19
N SER A 646 2.15 22.92 -6.70
CA SER A 646 1.51 21.68 -6.24
C SER A 646 1.98 21.29 -4.84
N ILE A 647 3.30 21.37 -4.56
CA ILE A 647 3.86 21.15 -3.22
C ILE A 647 3.27 22.14 -2.21
N LEU A 648 3.15 23.43 -2.57
CA LEU A 648 2.56 24.44 -1.69
C LEU A 648 1.11 24.13 -1.33
N HIS A 649 0.30 23.68 -2.30
CA HIS A 649 -1.08 23.29 -2.05
C HIS A 649 -1.21 22.11 -1.07
N GLY A 650 -0.30 21.13 -1.16
CA GLY A 650 -0.19 20.03 -0.20
C GLY A 650 0.30 20.49 1.18
N ARG A 651 1.29 21.39 1.21
CA ARG A 651 1.80 21.99 2.46
C ARG A 651 0.70 22.74 3.22
N ASP A 652 -0.20 23.42 2.53
CA ASP A 652 -1.31 24.15 3.19
C ASP A 652 -2.24 23.19 3.95
N LEU A 653 -2.46 21.98 3.43
CA LEU A 653 -3.14 20.92 4.17
C LEU A 653 -2.33 20.43 5.36
N LEU A 654 -1.01 20.32 5.22
CA LEU A 654 -0.14 19.94 6.35
C LEU A 654 -0.26 20.93 7.50
N LYS A 655 -0.21 22.24 7.24
CA LYS A 655 -0.36 23.27 8.29
C LYS A 655 -1.61 23.07 9.15
N GLN A 656 -2.70 22.60 8.55
CA GLN A 656 -3.98 22.35 9.23
C GLN A 656 -4.00 21.11 10.14
N GLY A 657 -3.02 20.21 10.01
CA GLY A 657 -2.94 18.96 10.79
C GLY A 657 -1.62 18.74 11.52
N LEU A 658 -0.64 19.63 11.35
CA LEU A 658 0.60 19.63 12.10
C LEU A 658 0.38 20.17 13.51
N ILE A 659 1.02 19.54 14.48
CA ILE A 659 1.04 19.95 15.88
C ILE A 659 2.49 19.89 16.38
N TRP A 660 2.87 20.81 17.27
CA TRP A 660 4.15 20.78 17.95
C TRP A 660 4.11 19.78 19.11
N GLN A 661 5.06 18.85 19.09
CA GLN A 661 5.39 18.01 20.23
C GLN A 661 6.44 18.75 21.07
N ILE A 662 6.01 19.25 22.23
CA ILE A 662 6.82 20.07 23.14
C ILE A 662 8.01 19.28 23.67
N GLY A 663 9.18 19.88 23.61
CA GLY A 663 10.40 19.42 24.25
C GLY A 663 10.85 20.43 25.31
N ASP A 664 11.76 21.33 24.96
CA ASP A 664 12.20 22.45 25.80
C ASP A 664 11.26 23.67 25.74
N GLY A 665 10.32 23.70 24.79
CA GLY A 665 9.32 24.75 24.64
C GLY A 665 9.91 26.08 24.18
N ALA A 666 11.20 26.14 23.82
CA ALA A 666 11.91 27.38 23.57
C ALA A 666 11.56 28.00 22.21
N THR A 667 11.03 27.21 21.28
CA THR A 667 10.77 27.65 19.90
C THR A 667 9.28 27.79 19.55
N VAL A 668 8.40 27.40 20.46
CA VAL A 668 6.94 27.33 20.24
C VAL A 668 6.27 28.50 20.95
N GLN A 669 5.48 29.29 20.22
CA GLN A 669 4.71 30.40 20.80
C GLN A 669 3.41 29.91 21.44
N VAL A 670 3.07 30.47 22.61
CA VAL A 670 1.90 30.04 23.40
C VAL A 670 0.58 30.20 22.61
N LEU A 671 0.37 31.35 21.96
CA LEU A 671 -0.86 31.66 21.21
C LEU A 671 -0.71 31.57 19.69
N GLY A 672 0.52 31.56 19.17
CA GLY A 672 0.80 31.60 17.72
C GLY A 672 0.91 30.22 17.07
N ASP A 673 1.22 29.18 17.85
CA ASP A 673 1.53 27.85 17.35
C ASP A 673 0.51 26.80 17.81
N ASN A 674 0.29 25.78 16.97
CA ASN A 674 -0.58 24.66 17.32
C ASN A 674 0.20 23.62 18.13
N TRP A 675 0.07 23.62 19.45
CA TRP A 675 0.79 22.70 20.33
C TRP A 675 -0.10 21.99 21.37
N VAL A 676 -1.36 22.42 21.54
CA VAL A 676 -2.31 21.81 22.48
C VAL A 676 -3.18 20.77 21.75
N PRO A 677 -3.13 19.47 22.11
CA PRO A 677 -3.87 18.44 21.40
C PRO A 677 -5.38 18.66 21.40
N GLY A 678 -5.99 18.60 20.21
CA GLY A 678 -7.43 18.70 20.02
C GLY A 678 -7.98 20.12 19.92
N TRP A 679 -7.15 21.14 20.16
CA TRP A 679 -7.49 22.56 20.10
C TRP A 679 -6.70 23.25 19.01
N ARG A 680 -7.29 24.27 18.38
CA ARG A 680 -6.57 25.18 17.49
C ARG A 680 -6.10 26.41 18.26
N PRO A 681 -5.04 27.10 17.81
CA PRO A 681 -4.59 28.34 18.44
C PRO A 681 -5.73 29.37 18.59
N GLU A 682 -6.63 29.45 17.60
CA GLU A 682 -7.75 30.39 17.62
C GLU A 682 -8.88 29.97 18.59
N GLU A 683 -8.89 28.71 19.04
CA GLU A 683 -9.87 28.19 20.01
C GLU A 683 -9.40 28.39 21.47
N ILE A 684 -8.12 28.69 21.69
CA ILE A 684 -7.56 28.89 23.03
C ILE A 684 -7.90 30.30 23.50
N VAL A 685 -8.83 30.40 24.46
CA VAL A 685 -9.24 31.67 25.06
C VAL A 685 -8.46 31.91 26.35
N CYS A 686 -7.71 33.02 26.41
CA CYS A 686 -7.05 33.46 27.63
C CYS A 686 -8.03 34.12 28.61
N ARG A 687 -7.69 34.09 29.90
CA ARG A 687 -8.40 34.91 30.90
C ARG A 687 -8.17 36.40 30.61
N ALA A 688 -9.15 37.24 30.94
CA ALA A 688 -9.01 38.68 30.83
C ALA A 688 -7.87 39.25 31.70
N SER A 689 -7.54 38.57 32.80
CA SER A 689 -6.45 38.89 33.73
C SER A 689 -5.09 38.32 33.32
N ALA A 690 -4.99 37.62 32.19
CA ALA A 690 -3.75 36.98 31.78
C ALA A 690 -2.67 38.02 31.42
N PRO A 691 -1.38 37.75 31.70
CA PRO A 691 -0.29 38.58 31.21
C PRO A 691 -0.28 38.63 29.68
N ASN A 692 0.43 39.60 29.09
CA ASN A 692 0.54 39.67 27.64
C ASN A 692 1.33 38.47 27.09
N LEU A 693 0.61 37.45 26.61
CA LEU A 693 1.18 36.22 26.07
C LEU A 693 1.63 36.34 24.60
N ASN A 694 1.54 37.53 24.00
CA ASN A 694 2.04 37.75 22.66
C ASN A 694 3.56 37.57 22.64
N ALA A 695 4.06 36.72 21.73
CA ALA A 695 5.47 36.34 21.61
C ALA A 695 6.07 35.62 22.82
N VAL A 696 5.27 35.19 23.81
CA VAL A 696 5.73 34.32 24.90
C VAL A 696 5.84 32.88 24.39
N THR A 697 6.92 32.19 24.79
CA THR A 697 7.16 30.79 24.42
C THR A 697 6.61 29.83 25.46
N VAL A 698 6.34 28.58 25.04
CA VAL A 698 5.81 27.52 25.92
C VAL A 698 6.76 27.23 27.09
N GLN A 699 8.06 27.48 26.93
CA GLN A 699 9.05 27.36 27.99
C GLN A 699 8.70 28.16 29.25
N ALA A 700 8.05 29.33 29.12
CA ALA A 700 7.64 30.16 30.26
C ALA A 700 6.53 29.52 31.11
N LEU A 701 5.83 28.51 30.58
CA LEU A 701 4.80 27.74 31.27
C LEU A 701 5.37 26.47 31.94
N MET A 702 6.67 26.23 31.84
CA MET A 702 7.35 25.02 32.31
C MET A 702 8.26 25.34 33.50
N ILE A 703 8.41 24.38 34.42
CA ILE A 703 9.38 24.48 35.52
C ILE A 703 10.73 23.91 35.03
N PRO A 704 11.81 24.73 34.94
CA PRO A 704 13.08 24.33 34.37
C PRO A 704 13.66 23.05 34.98
N GLY A 705 14.10 22.09 34.16
CA GLY A 705 14.82 20.87 34.58
C GLY A 705 13.97 19.81 35.29
N THR A 706 12.68 20.05 35.53
CA THR A 706 11.81 19.12 36.27
C THR A 706 10.94 18.22 35.38
N GLY A 707 10.73 18.60 34.11
CA GLY A 707 9.76 17.94 33.24
C GLY A 707 8.31 18.12 33.70
N ARG A 708 8.00 19.24 34.38
CA ARG A 708 6.66 19.57 34.90
C ARG A 708 6.18 20.94 34.40
N TRP A 709 4.87 21.08 34.26
CA TRP A 709 4.20 22.35 33.98
C TRP A 709 4.12 23.23 35.24
N CYS A 710 4.21 24.55 35.09
CA CYS A 710 3.94 25.52 36.16
C CYS A 710 2.41 25.70 36.29
N LEU A 711 1.78 24.98 37.22
CA LEU A 711 0.32 25.01 37.39
C LEU A 711 -0.20 26.42 37.73
N GLU A 712 0.51 27.16 38.58
CA GLU A 712 0.17 28.54 38.94
C GLU A 712 0.14 29.45 37.71
N CYS A 713 1.20 29.39 36.88
CA CYS A 713 1.31 30.15 35.64
C CYS A 713 0.16 29.81 34.67
N LEU A 714 -0.18 28.53 34.53
CA LEU A 714 -1.26 28.07 33.67
C LEU A 714 -2.64 28.55 34.15
N GLN A 715 -2.91 28.47 35.46
CA GLN A 715 -4.18 28.90 36.05
C GLN A 715 -4.39 30.43 35.96
N GLN A 716 -3.31 31.21 35.97
CA GLN A 716 -3.35 32.65 35.74
C GLN A 716 -3.67 32.98 34.27
N CYS A 717 -3.25 32.14 33.33
CA CYS A 717 -3.37 32.38 31.89
C CYS A 717 -4.67 31.84 31.27
N PHE A 718 -5.13 30.64 31.67
CA PHE A 718 -6.15 29.87 30.95
C PHE A 718 -7.31 29.38 31.81
N TYR A 719 -8.43 29.04 31.17
CA TYR A 719 -9.57 28.36 31.80
C TYR A 719 -9.26 26.87 32.08
N GLU A 720 -10.01 26.26 32.99
CA GLU A 720 -9.71 24.95 33.58
C GLU A 720 -9.62 23.82 32.55
N ASP A 721 -10.45 23.85 31.51
CA ASP A 721 -10.47 22.90 30.40
C ASP A 721 -9.16 22.92 29.57
N VAL A 722 -8.65 24.13 29.30
CA VAL A 722 -7.38 24.34 28.60
C VAL A 722 -6.21 23.93 29.51
N VAL A 723 -6.23 24.31 30.79
CA VAL A 723 -5.19 23.93 31.77
C VAL A 723 -5.10 22.41 31.89
N ALA A 724 -6.23 21.72 32.03
CA ALA A 724 -6.28 20.25 32.10
C ALA A 724 -5.71 19.62 30.83
N ARG A 725 -6.00 20.20 29.65
CA ARG A 725 -5.46 19.71 28.39
C ARG A 725 -3.94 19.91 28.27
N ILE A 726 -3.42 21.07 28.67
CA ILE A 726 -1.98 21.34 28.68
C ILE A 726 -1.27 20.38 29.63
N CYS A 727 -1.79 20.20 30.84
CA CYS A 727 -1.21 19.29 31.83
C CYS A 727 -1.20 17.83 31.38
N SER A 728 -2.10 17.43 30.46
CA SER A 728 -2.09 16.08 29.89
C SER A 728 -0.91 15.80 28.93
N ILE A 729 -0.14 16.82 28.54
CA ILE A 729 1.03 16.70 27.67
C ILE A 729 2.24 16.30 28.52
N PRO A 730 2.84 15.11 28.33
CA PRO A 730 4.03 14.74 29.07
C PRO A 730 5.26 15.50 28.54
N LEU A 731 6.05 16.05 29.46
CA LEU A 731 7.30 16.76 29.15
C LEU A 731 8.52 15.85 29.39
N PRO A 732 9.54 15.88 28.51
CA PRO A 732 10.80 15.23 28.78
C PRO A 732 11.54 15.96 29.91
N VAL A 733 12.29 15.23 30.74
CA VAL A 733 13.10 15.87 31.78
C VAL A 733 14.37 16.45 31.18
N GLN A 734 14.97 15.75 30.22
CA GLN A 734 16.13 16.27 29.49
C GLN A 734 15.67 17.27 28.42
N PRO A 735 16.39 18.40 28.25
CA PRO A 735 16.06 19.37 27.21
C PRO A 735 16.27 18.74 25.83
N VAL A 736 15.17 18.49 25.12
CA VAL A 736 15.15 18.03 23.74
C VAL A 736 14.45 19.10 22.92
N ARG A 737 14.93 19.39 21.71
CA ARG A 737 14.30 20.39 20.85
C ARG A 737 12.86 20.02 20.49
N ASP A 738 11.99 21.02 20.46
CA ASP A 738 10.61 20.90 19.96
C ASP A 738 10.57 20.28 18.55
N LYS A 739 9.54 19.48 18.26
CA LYS A 739 9.41 18.77 16.98
C LYS A 739 8.00 18.86 16.45
N LEU A 740 7.88 19.17 15.15
CA LEU A 740 6.60 19.19 14.48
C LEU A 740 6.21 17.80 13.99
N VAL A 741 5.00 17.38 14.35
CA VAL A 741 4.49 16.03 14.08
C VAL A 741 3.07 16.08 13.52
N TRP A 742 2.64 14.99 12.88
CA TRP A 742 1.31 14.89 12.28
C TRP A 742 0.28 14.40 13.31
N SER A 743 -0.66 15.24 13.72
CA SER A 743 -1.61 14.96 14.82
C SER A 743 -2.63 13.84 14.57
N ARG A 744 -2.78 13.35 13.33
CA ARG A 744 -3.87 12.44 12.93
C ARG A 744 -3.45 10.98 12.80
N GLU A 745 -2.22 10.64 13.16
CA GLU A 745 -1.70 9.26 13.18
C GLU A 745 -0.92 9.05 14.46
N ASN A 746 -1.04 7.89 15.11
CA ASN A 746 -0.40 7.65 16.40
C ASN A 746 1.14 7.65 16.35
N ASP A 747 1.74 7.48 15.17
CA ASP A 747 3.19 7.51 14.96
C ASP A 747 3.73 8.90 14.59
N GLY A 748 2.85 9.90 14.50
CA GLY A 748 3.20 11.27 14.15
C GLY A 748 3.67 11.43 12.72
N VAL A 749 3.57 10.39 11.90
CA VAL A 749 3.98 10.38 10.51
C VAL A 749 2.78 10.64 9.63
N TYR A 750 2.90 11.61 8.73
CA TYR A 750 1.84 11.88 7.77
C TYR A 750 1.52 10.65 6.88
N SER A 751 0.24 10.29 6.81
CA SER A 751 -0.27 9.31 5.86
C SER A 751 -1.25 9.98 4.89
N VAL A 752 -1.27 9.52 3.62
CA VAL A 752 -2.22 10.04 2.61
C VAL A 752 -3.67 9.78 3.05
N ARG A 753 -3.91 8.71 3.81
CA ARG A 753 -5.24 8.37 4.33
C ARG A 753 -5.71 9.42 5.33
N SER A 754 -4.93 9.72 6.36
CA SER A 754 -5.31 10.72 7.36
C SER A 754 -5.36 12.13 6.77
N GLY A 755 -4.44 12.46 5.86
CA GLY A 755 -4.50 13.71 5.10
C GLY A 755 -5.77 13.85 4.27
N TYR A 756 -6.22 12.79 3.58
CA TYR A 756 -7.47 12.79 2.83
C TYR A 756 -8.68 13.05 3.75
N HIS A 757 -8.73 12.39 4.91
CA HIS A 757 -9.82 12.61 5.88
C HIS A 757 -9.85 14.05 6.40
N LEU A 758 -8.68 14.65 6.66
CA LEU A 758 -8.59 16.07 7.03
C LEU A 758 -9.09 16.96 5.88
N ALA A 759 -8.58 16.78 4.66
CA ALA A 759 -8.98 17.56 3.50
C ALA A 759 -10.49 17.46 3.23
N PHE A 760 -11.06 16.26 3.33
CA PHE A 760 -12.49 16.03 3.18
C PHE A 760 -13.30 16.73 4.26
N THR A 761 -12.86 16.67 5.52
CA THR A 761 -13.52 17.34 6.65
C THR A 761 -13.49 18.86 6.50
N LEU A 762 -12.36 19.42 6.07
CA LEU A 762 -12.25 20.86 5.81
C LEU A 762 -13.18 21.31 4.67
N SER A 763 -13.32 20.50 3.62
CA SER A 763 -14.28 20.79 2.54
C SER A 763 -15.74 20.80 2.99
N ARG A 764 -16.09 20.08 4.06
CA ARG A 764 -17.45 20.09 4.65
C ARG A 764 -17.79 21.39 5.36
N ARG A 765 -16.78 22.14 5.81
CA ARG A 765 -16.95 23.42 6.53
C ARG A 765 -17.15 24.61 5.58
N LEU A 766 -17.02 24.43 4.27
CA LEU A 766 -17.18 25.50 3.29
C LEU A 766 -18.67 25.87 3.09
N PRO A 767 -18.99 27.16 2.86
CA PRO A 767 -20.36 27.60 2.59
C PRO A 767 -20.99 26.85 1.41
N GLY A 768 -22.24 26.40 1.57
CA GLY A 768 -22.98 25.64 0.55
C GLY A 768 -22.92 24.11 0.70
N TRP A 769 -22.26 23.58 1.74
CA TRP A 769 -22.36 22.17 2.11
C TRP A 769 -23.62 21.93 2.97
N LYS A 770 -24.63 21.27 2.40
CA LYS A 770 -25.78 20.75 3.16
C LYS A 770 -25.48 19.32 3.58
N ASP A 771 -25.17 19.11 4.85
CA ASP A 771 -25.06 17.75 5.39
C ASP A 771 -26.46 17.13 5.45
N GLU A 772 -26.65 15.97 4.84
CA GLU A 772 -27.76 15.08 5.21
C GLU A 772 -27.55 14.69 6.68
N VAL A 773 -28.52 15.02 7.53
CA VAL A 773 -28.56 14.53 8.91
C VAL A 773 -28.61 13.02 8.85
N SER A 774 -27.51 12.36 9.24
CA SER A 774 -27.48 10.91 9.26
C SER A 774 -28.18 10.44 10.52
N PHE A 775 -29.25 9.68 10.36
CA PHE A 775 -29.95 9.02 11.46
C PHE A 775 -29.05 8.05 12.25
N PHE A 776 -28.02 7.54 11.59
CA PHE A 776 -27.11 6.52 12.13
C PHE A 776 -25.73 7.10 12.40
N ASP A 777 -25.23 6.88 13.62
CA ASP A 777 -23.87 7.26 14.02
C ASP A 777 -22.80 6.31 13.44
N SER A 778 -21.53 6.65 13.67
CA SER A 778 -20.42 5.89 13.12
C SER A 778 -20.18 4.54 13.80
N GLY A 779 -20.56 4.41 15.07
CA GLY A 779 -20.54 3.16 15.79
C GLY A 779 -21.53 2.15 15.20
N PHE A 780 -22.73 2.62 14.83
CA PHE A 780 -23.75 1.79 14.21
C PHE A 780 -23.30 1.25 12.84
N TRP A 781 -22.83 2.12 11.94
CA TRP A 781 -22.37 1.68 10.62
C TRP A 781 -21.20 0.70 10.71
N LYS A 782 -20.28 0.91 11.67
CA LYS A 782 -19.19 -0.03 11.92
C LYS A 782 -19.73 -1.43 12.21
N LYS A 783 -20.70 -1.56 13.13
CA LYS A 783 -21.33 -2.85 13.44
C LYS A 783 -21.95 -3.51 12.20
N VAL A 784 -22.68 -2.74 11.39
CA VAL A 784 -23.34 -3.25 10.16
C VAL A 784 -22.31 -3.76 9.13
N TRP A 785 -21.24 -3.01 8.89
CA TRP A 785 -20.19 -3.44 7.96
C TRP A 785 -19.36 -4.61 8.49
N ASP A 786 -19.28 -4.79 9.81
CA ASP A 786 -18.60 -5.91 10.47
C ASP A 786 -19.43 -7.20 10.49
N PHE A 787 -20.68 -7.19 9.99
CA PHE A 787 -21.49 -8.40 9.92
C PHE A 787 -20.79 -9.54 9.16
N PRO A 788 -20.83 -10.78 9.66
CA PRO A 788 -20.22 -11.95 9.03
C PRO A 788 -21.12 -12.48 7.89
N ILE A 789 -21.37 -11.64 6.88
CA ILE A 789 -22.22 -11.94 5.72
C ILE A 789 -21.49 -11.58 4.42
N GLN A 790 -21.96 -12.11 3.30
CA GLN A 790 -21.38 -11.84 1.98
C GLN A 790 -21.46 -10.33 1.60
N PRO A 791 -20.46 -9.76 0.89
CA PRO A 791 -20.44 -8.34 0.52
C PRO A 791 -21.70 -7.85 -0.21
N LYS A 792 -22.26 -8.67 -1.10
CA LYS A 792 -23.52 -8.37 -1.82
C LYS A 792 -24.67 -8.07 -0.86
N LEU A 793 -24.75 -8.79 0.26
CA LEU A 793 -25.80 -8.62 1.27
C LEU A 793 -25.57 -7.39 2.14
N LYS A 794 -24.30 -7.04 2.42
CA LYS A 794 -23.97 -5.77 3.07
C LYS A 794 -24.42 -4.57 2.25
N PHE A 795 -24.25 -4.65 0.92
CA PHE A 795 -24.77 -3.64 0.00
C PHE A 795 -26.29 -3.55 0.02
N PHE A 796 -26.98 -4.69 0.03
CA PHE A 796 -28.44 -4.73 0.17
C PHE A 796 -28.90 -4.05 1.46
N VAL A 797 -28.30 -4.37 2.61
CA VAL A 797 -28.58 -3.71 3.89
C VAL A 797 -28.29 -2.21 3.83
N TRP A 798 -27.16 -1.82 3.24
CA TRP A 798 -26.82 -0.40 3.06
C TRP A 798 -27.87 0.34 2.20
N GLN A 799 -28.37 -0.29 1.12
CA GLN A 799 -29.43 0.29 0.28
C GLN A 799 -30.73 0.48 1.06
N MET A 800 -31.10 -0.48 1.91
CA MET A 800 -32.28 -0.38 2.78
C MET A 800 -32.16 0.80 3.74
N LEU A 801 -31.05 0.88 4.47
CA LEU A 801 -30.83 1.91 5.50
C LEU A 801 -30.66 3.32 4.91
N ARG A 802 -30.28 3.42 3.64
CA ARG A 802 -30.23 4.67 2.88
C ARG A 802 -31.53 5.00 2.15
N ARG A 803 -32.58 4.18 2.29
CA ARG A 803 -33.88 4.29 1.60
C ARG A 803 -33.73 4.43 0.08
N ILE A 804 -32.84 3.63 -0.51
CA ILE A 804 -32.56 3.62 -1.97
C ILE A 804 -32.90 2.26 -2.62
N LEU A 805 -33.68 1.43 -1.95
CA LEU A 805 -34.31 0.28 -2.62
C LEU A 805 -35.47 0.77 -3.49
N PRO A 806 -35.66 0.22 -4.70
CA PRO A 806 -36.69 0.66 -5.62
C PRO A 806 -38.08 0.12 -5.25
N THR A 807 -38.62 0.63 -4.14
CA THR A 807 -40.06 0.57 -3.81
C THR A 807 -40.81 1.60 -4.64
N MET A 808 -42.13 1.43 -4.83
CA MET A 808 -42.93 2.40 -5.62
C MET A 808 -42.80 3.84 -5.08
N GLU A 809 -42.82 4.03 -3.76
CA GLU A 809 -42.60 5.34 -3.14
C GLU A 809 -41.24 5.95 -3.55
N ALA A 810 -40.15 5.18 -3.38
CA ALA A 810 -38.80 5.66 -3.66
C ALA A 810 -38.59 5.96 -5.16
N ILE A 811 -39.20 5.17 -6.05
CA ILE A 811 -39.12 5.42 -7.50
C ILE A 811 -39.80 6.75 -7.84
N VAL A 812 -41.00 6.99 -7.32
CA VAL A 812 -41.74 8.24 -7.58
C VAL A 812 -41.00 9.45 -6.99
N GLU A 813 -40.52 9.35 -5.75
CA GLU A 813 -39.76 10.42 -5.09
C GLU A 813 -38.47 10.76 -5.84
N LYS A 814 -37.73 9.76 -6.35
CA LYS A 814 -36.39 9.95 -6.91
C LYS A 814 -36.35 10.12 -8.42
N GLU A 815 -37.25 9.49 -9.17
CA GLU A 815 -37.25 9.53 -10.64
C GLU A 815 -38.35 10.44 -11.22
N GLY A 816 -39.31 10.89 -10.40
CA GLY A 816 -40.41 11.73 -10.84
C GLY A 816 -41.30 11.09 -11.91
N LYS A 817 -41.20 9.76 -12.07
CA LYS A 817 -41.90 8.96 -13.07
C LYS A 817 -42.51 7.73 -12.43
N VAL A 818 -43.67 7.35 -12.95
CA VAL A 818 -44.34 6.09 -12.62
C VAL A 818 -43.81 5.00 -13.57
N PRO A 819 -43.47 3.80 -13.09
CA PRO A 819 -43.04 2.71 -13.96
C PRO A 819 -44.07 2.39 -15.05
N ALA A 820 -43.61 2.22 -16.30
CA ALA A 820 -44.49 1.96 -17.46
C ALA A 820 -45.35 0.69 -17.33
N VAL A 821 -44.92 -0.29 -16.52
CA VAL A 821 -45.67 -1.52 -16.22
C VAL A 821 -47.01 -1.23 -15.50
N ILE A 822 -47.19 -0.03 -14.93
CA ILE A 822 -48.45 0.39 -14.28
C ILE A 822 -49.33 1.23 -15.23
N LEU A 823 -48.74 1.80 -16.29
CA LEU A 823 -49.45 2.67 -17.24
C LEU A 823 -50.30 1.90 -18.26
N GLU A 824 -50.03 0.60 -18.49
CA GLU A 824 -50.86 -0.23 -19.39
C GLU A 824 -52.24 -0.58 -18.81
N SER A 825 -52.52 -0.20 -17.55
CA SER A 825 -53.81 -0.45 -16.87
C SER A 825 -54.59 0.81 -16.49
N ALA A 826 -54.09 2.00 -16.81
CA ALA A 826 -54.74 3.26 -16.47
C ALA A 826 -55.28 3.94 -17.73
N GLU A 827 -56.60 3.90 -17.91
CA GLU A 827 -57.29 4.82 -18.83
C GLU A 827 -57.05 6.27 -18.38
N GLU A 828 -57.03 7.19 -19.34
CA GLU A 828 -56.71 8.60 -19.15
C GLU A 828 -57.55 9.23 -18.03
N GLY A 829 -56.93 9.44 -16.85
CA GLY A 829 -57.53 10.17 -15.72
C GLY A 829 -57.44 9.48 -14.36
N GLU A 830 -57.05 8.22 -14.24
CA GLU A 830 -56.93 7.55 -12.93
C GLU A 830 -55.61 7.85 -12.19
N LEU A 831 -55.72 8.17 -10.89
CA LEU A 831 -54.60 8.29 -9.95
C LEU A 831 -53.74 7.02 -9.98
N VAL A 832 -52.44 7.19 -10.25
CA VAL A 832 -51.45 6.12 -10.20
C VAL A 832 -51.48 5.43 -8.84
N LYS A 833 -51.95 4.18 -8.82
CA LYS A 833 -52.03 3.37 -7.60
C LYS A 833 -50.62 2.92 -7.20
N LEU A 834 -50.03 3.54 -6.17
CA LEU A 834 -48.74 3.17 -5.56
C LEU A 834 -48.81 1.85 -4.77
N GLN A 835 -49.59 0.87 -5.22
CA GLN A 835 -49.90 -0.33 -4.43
C GLN A 835 -48.71 -1.28 -4.30
N CYS A 836 -48.72 -2.09 -3.23
CA CYS A 836 -47.77 -3.19 -3.07
C CYS A 836 -48.05 -4.27 -4.13
N PRO A 837 -47.05 -4.70 -4.92
CA PRO A 837 -47.25 -5.72 -5.96
C PRO A 837 -47.51 -7.13 -5.41
N VAL A 838 -47.37 -7.33 -4.10
CA VAL A 838 -47.55 -8.63 -3.45
C VAL A 838 -48.91 -8.74 -2.77
N CYS A 839 -49.30 -7.74 -1.96
CA CYS A 839 -50.54 -7.77 -1.17
C CYS A 839 -51.61 -6.78 -1.63
N TRP A 840 -51.31 -5.95 -2.64
CA TRP A 840 -52.22 -4.96 -3.24
C TRP A 840 -52.71 -3.83 -2.31
N GLU A 841 -52.17 -3.73 -1.09
CA GLU A 841 -52.43 -2.58 -0.20
C GLU A 841 -51.87 -1.26 -0.77
N PRO A 842 -52.50 -0.11 -0.47
CA PRO A 842 -52.06 1.20 -0.95
C PRO A 842 -50.70 1.63 -0.35
N MET A 843 -49.83 2.17 -1.20
CA MET A 843 -48.49 2.73 -0.89
C MET A 843 -47.42 1.70 -0.48
N GLU A 844 -46.63 1.22 -1.45
CA GLU A 844 -45.43 0.39 -1.22
C GLU A 844 -44.29 1.24 -0.65
N THR A 845 -44.25 1.34 0.68
CA THR A 845 -43.11 1.88 1.45
C THR A 845 -42.15 0.77 1.88
N LEU A 846 -40.96 1.16 2.35
CA LEU A 846 -39.98 0.21 2.87
C LEU A 846 -40.49 -0.48 4.15
N GLU A 847 -41.14 0.28 5.02
CA GLU A 847 -41.84 -0.18 6.21
C GLU A 847 -42.95 -1.18 5.86
N HIS A 848 -43.77 -0.86 4.85
CA HIS A 848 -44.82 -1.76 4.41
C HIS A 848 -44.24 -3.09 3.90
N MET A 849 -43.28 -3.02 2.97
CA MET A 849 -42.74 -4.21 2.31
C MET A 849 -42.04 -5.18 3.28
N PHE A 850 -41.29 -4.69 4.27
CA PHE A 850 -40.51 -5.55 5.17
C PHE A 850 -41.19 -5.88 6.49
N LEU A 851 -42.15 -5.08 6.97
CA LEU A 851 -42.73 -5.22 8.31
C LEU A 851 -44.24 -5.50 8.28
N SER A 852 -45.03 -4.71 7.53
CA SER A 852 -46.49 -4.77 7.62
C SER A 852 -47.19 -5.59 6.53
N CYS A 853 -46.51 -5.87 5.41
CA CYS A 853 -47.05 -6.70 4.33
C CYS A 853 -47.46 -8.09 4.83
N THR A 854 -48.61 -8.58 4.40
CA THR A 854 -49.19 -9.87 4.82
C THR A 854 -48.21 -11.04 4.63
N VAL A 855 -47.49 -11.06 3.50
CA VAL A 855 -46.47 -12.07 3.22
C VAL A 855 -45.23 -11.90 4.11
N ALA A 856 -44.79 -10.66 4.37
CA ALA A 856 -43.66 -10.40 5.23
C ALA A 856 -43.95 -10.85 6.68
N ARG A 857 -45.14 -10.52 7.22
CA ARG A 857 -45.59 -10.96 8.55
C ARG A 857 -45.59 -12.49 8.68
N ALA A 858 -46.17 -13.19 7.70
CA ALA A 858 -46.20 -14.65 7.69
C ALA A 858 -44.80 -15.27 7.65
N LEU A 859 -43.83 -14.64 6.97
CA LEU A 859 -42.44 -15.07 6.94
C LEU A 859 -41.73 -14.80 8.27
N TRP A 860 -41.96 -13.65 8.91
CA TRP A 860 -41.42 -13.34 10.25
C TRP A 860 -41.89 -14.36 11.29
N GLU A 861 -43.19 -14.65 11.34
CA GLU A 861 -43.79 -15.62 12.28
C GLU A 861 -43.18 -17.02 12.13
N ARG A 862 -42.93 -17.45 10.89
CA ARG A 862 -42.41 -18.80 10.58
C ARG A 862 -40.89 -18.91 10.59
N SER A 863 -40.16 -17.80 10.71
CA SER A 863 -38.68 -17.77 10.67
C SER A 863 -37.99 -18.08 12.01
N GLY A 864 -38.76 -18.14 13.11
CA GLY A 864 -38.21 -18.36 14.46
C GLY A 864 -37.48 -17.16 15.07
N ILE A 865 -37.42 -15.99 14.40
CA ILE A 865 -36.88 -14.75 14.97
C ILE A 865 -37.98 -14.06 15.79
N VAL A 866 -38.14 -14.47 17.04
CA VAL A 866 -39.17 -13.92 17.95
C VAL A 866 -38.89 -12.46 18.30
N GLY A 867 -39.90 -11.59 18.13
CA GLY A 867 -39.86 -10.14 18.46
C GLY A 867 -39.96 -9.17 17.28
N GLY A 868 -40.15 -9.65 16.04
CA GLY A 868 -40.09 -8.82 14.82
C GLY A 868 -41.29 -7.90 14.55
N VAL A 869 -42.50 -8.26 14.99
CA VAL A 869 -43.75 -7.57 14.55
C VAL A 869 -44.56 -6.99 15.72
N SER A 870 -44.40 -7.50 16.95
CA SER A 870 -45.18 -7.07 18.13
C SER A 870 -44.58 -5.85 18.87
N SER A 871 -43.54 -5.23 18.34
CA SER A 871 -42.91 -4.04 18.93
C SER A 871 -43.72 -2.78 18.58
N PRO A 872 -44.00 -1.85 19.50
CA PRO A 872 -44.73 -0.59 19.25
C PRO A 872 -44.02 0.39 18.28
N HIS A 873 -42.98 -0.06 17.59
CA HIS A 873 -42.09 0.72 16.71
C HIS A 873 -42.03 0.16 15.27
N ALA A 874 -42.95 -0.75 14.90
CA ALA A 874 -43.07 -1.30 13.54
C ALA A 874 -43.42 -0.26 12.45
N SER A 875 -43.61 1.02 12.83
CA SER A 875 -43.87 2.16 11.96
C SER A 875 -42.62 2.81 11.36
N ASN A 876 -41.40 2.45 11.81
CA ASN A 876 -40.15 2.99 11.26
C ASN A 876 -39.06 1.90 11.15
N PHE A 877 -38.70 1.58 9.91
CA PHE A 877 -37.75 0.50 9.62
C PHE A 877 -36.34 0.79 10.16
N ALA A 878 -35.89 2.05 10.14
CA ALA A 878 -34.56 2.43 10.60
C ALA A 878 -34.40 2.22 12.12
N LEU A 879 -35.44 2.58 12.90
CA LEU A 879 -35.48 2.33 14.35
C LEU A 879 -35.55 0.83 14.67
N PHE A 880 -36.37 0.08 13.94
CA PHE A 880 -36.45 -1.37 14.05
C PHE A 880 -35.08 -2.03 13.84
N PHE A 881 -34.39 -1.67 12.75
CA PHE A 881 -33.08 -2.20 12.44
C PHE A 881 -32.04 -1.79 13.51
N ARG A 882 -32.07 -0.53 13.98
CA ARG A 882 -31.15 -0.03 15.02
C ARG A 882 -31.19 -0.90 16.28
N ARG A 883 -32.40 -1.20 16.78
CA ARG A 883 -32.58 -2.06 17.96
C ARG A 883 -32.07 -3.48 17.75
N PHE A 884 -32.30 -4.07 16.58
CA PHE A 884 -31.77 -5.41 16.27
C PHE A 884 -30.24 -5.47 16.40
N VAL A 885 -29.54 -4.43 15.94
CA VAL A 885 -28.08 -4.34 16.02
C VAL A 885 -27.61 -4.04 17.45
N GLU A 886 -28.33 -3.21 18.19
CA GLU A 886 -27.98 -2.82 19.57
C GLU A 886 -28.18 -3.94 20.60
N GLN A 887 -29.14 -4.85 20.37
CA GLN A 887 -29.42 -5.98 21.27
C GLN A 887 -28.30 -7.04 21.37
N GLY A 888 -27.26 -6.95 20.54
CA GLY A 888 -26.17 -7.94 20.51
C GLY A 888 -26.66 -9.28 19.95
N SER A 889 -26.37 -9.55 18.68
CA SER A 889 -26.87 -10.74 17.97
C SER A 889 -25.74 -11.71 17.65
N SER A 890 -25.97 -13.02 17.85
CA SER A 890 -25.07 -14.07 17.39
C SER A 890 -24.92 -14.04 15.86
N THR A 891 -23.80 -14.55 15.33
CA THR A 891 -23.55 -14.69 13.89
C THR A 891 -24.73 -15.35 13.18
N GLU A 892 -25.26 -16.43 13.77
CA GLU A 892 -26.42 -17.14 13.22
C GLU A 892 -27.66 -16.25 13.14
N ARG A 893 -27.96 -15.50 14.20
CA ARG A 893 -29.12 -14.60 14.23
C ARG A 893 -29.00 -13.49 13.18
N ILE A 894 -27.81 -12.94 12.96
CA ILE A 894 -27.55 -11.93 11.91
C ILE A 894 -27.77 -12.53 10.52
N VAL A 895 -27.24 -13.73 10.25
CA VAL A 895 -27.39 -14.42 8.96
C VAL A 895 -28.87 -14.71 8.69
N ARG A 896 -29.59 -15.28 9.66
CA ARG A 896 -31.02 -15.56 9.59
C ARG A 896 -31.84 -14.30 9.33
N PHE A 897 -31.55 -13.21 10.02
CA PHE A 897 -32.25 -11.93 9.86
C PHE A 897 -32.05 -11.34 8.46
N VAL A 898 -30.81 -11.25 7.99
CA VAL A 898 -30.51 -10.69 6.66
C VAL A 898 -31.01 -11.61 5.53
N ALA A 899 -30.94 -12.92 5.70
CA ALA A 899 -31.49 -13.88 4.75
C ALA A 899 -33.00 -13.72 4.58
N LEU A 900 -33.73 -13.45 5.67
CA LEU A 900 -35.18 -13.24 5.63
C LEU A 900 -35.52 -11.96 4.86
N LEU A 901 -34.84 -10.86 5.16
CA LEU A 901 -34.98 -9.59 4.43
C LEU A 901 -34.67 -9.76 2.93
N TRP A 902 -33.59 -10.48 2.61
CA TRP A 902 -33.23 -10.78 1.23
C TRP A 902 -34.29 -11.63 0.53
N ARG A 903 -34.90 -12.60 1.23
CA ARG A 903 -35.97 -13.45 0.70
C ARG A 903 -37.22 -12.66 0.39
N ILE A 904 -37.67 -11.79 1.31
CA ILE A 904 -38.82 -10.89 1.12
C ILE A 904 -38.59 -10.00 -0.13
N TRP A 905 -37.39 -9.44 -0.26
CA TRP A 905 -37.03 -8.62 -1.41
C TRP A 905 -37.04 -9.40 -2.73
N LYS A 906 -36.49 -10.63 -2.73
CA LYS A 906 -36.45 -11.49 -3.91
C LYS A 906 -37.84 -11.97 -4.32
N SER A 907 -38.68 -12.34 -3.36
CA SER A 907 -40.05 -12.77 -3.65
C SER A 907 -40.87 -11.64 -4.26
N ARG A 908 -40.75 -10.40 -3.75
CA ARG A 908 -41.35 -9.22 -4.39
C ARG A 908 -40.88 -9.06 -5.84
N ASN A 909 -39.58 -9.14 -6.09
CA ASN A 909 -39.05 -8.98 -7.44
C ASN A 909 -39.48 -10.09 -8.41
N TRP A 910 -39.70 -11.31 -7.93
CA TRP A 910 -40.26 -12.40 -8.75
C TRP A 910 -41.70 -12.10 -9.20
N VAL A 911 -42.52 -11.49 -8.35
CA VAL A 911 -43.87 -11.06 -8.76
C VAL A 911 -43.78 -9.96 -9.81
N VAL A 912 -42.91 -8.98 -9.59
CA VAL A 912 -42.81 -7.77 -10.44
C VAL A 912 -42.18 -8.04 -11.81
N PHE A 913 -41.14 -8.87 -11.88
CA PHE A 913 -40.36 -9.06 -13.11
C PHE A 913 -40.56 -10.41 -13.78
N ASP A 914 -40.86 -11.45 -13.00
CA ASP A 914 -40.97 -12.83 -13.50
C ASP A 914 -42.44 -13.31 -13.50
N HIS A 915 -43.38 -12.48 -13.04
CA HIS A 915 -44.82 -12.79 -12.91
C HIS A 915 -45.12 -14.10 -12.17
N VAL A 916 -44.24 -14.50 -11.24
CA VAL A 916 -44.37 -15.76 -10.50
C VAL A 916 -45.21 -15.56 -9.26
N GLN A 917 -46.30 -16.33 -9.14
CA GLN A 917 -47.02 -16.52 -7.88
C GLN A 917 -46.41 -17.66 -7.07
N TYR A 918 -46.37 -17.51 -5.74
CA TYR A 918 -45.74 -18.47 -4.84
C TYR A 918 -46.55 -18.71 -3.58
N ALA A 919 -46.48 -19.93 -3.06
CA ALA A 919 -47.05 -20.30 -1.78
C ALA A 919 -46.06 -20.01 -0.63
N ILE A 920 -46.55 -19.47 0.48
CA ILE A 920 -45.76 -19.13 1.68
C ILE A 920 -44.91 -20.32 2.19
N PRO A 921 -45.41 -21.58 2.26
CA PRO A 921 -44.60 -22.73 2.69
C PRO A 921 -43.33 -22.94 1.85
N ARG A 922 -43.41 -22.73 0.53
CA ARG A 922 -42.26 -22.86 -0.39
C ARG A 922 -41.21 -21.77 -0.14
N LEU A 923 -41.62 -20.56 0.20
CA LEU A 923 -40.69 -19.47 0.56
C LEU A 923 -39.94 -19.76 1.87
N VAL A 924 -40.62 -20.33 2.86
CA VAL A 924 -40.00 -20.72 4.15
C VAL A 924 -38.97 -21.83 3.93
N GLN A 925 -39.28 -22.85 3.13
CA GLN A 925 -38.33 -23.93 2.80
C GLN A 925 -37.07 -23.39 2.08
N GLN A 926 -37.26 -22.46 1.13
CA GLN A 926 -36.15 -21.82 0.43
C GLN A 926 -35.33 -20.89 1.33
N TYR A 927 -35.97 -20.22 2.29
CA TYR A 927 -35.30 -19.43 3.32
C TYR A 927 -34.39 -20.33 4.18
N GLU A 928 -34.90 -21.44 4.71
CA GLU A 928 -34.13 -22.36 5.54
C GLU A 928 -32.95 -23.00 4.78
N SER A 929 -33.15 -23.38 3.51
CA SER A 929 -32.08 -23.88 2.65
C SER A 929 -30.98 -22.82 2.45
N GLN A 930 -31.38 -21.57 2.18
CA GLN A 930 -30.45 -20.46 2.02
C GLN A 930 -29.67 -20.13 3.30
N VAL A 931 -30.34 -20.17 4.47
CA VAL A 931 -29.66 -19.97 5.76
C VAL A 931 -28.60 -21.05 5.98
N LYS A 932 -28.93 -22.33 5.73
CA LYS A 932 -27.96 -23.43 5.82
C LYS A 932 -26.75 -23.22 4.91
N GLU A 933 -26.99 -22.86 3.66
CA GLU A 933 -25.94 -22.54 2.69
C GLU A 933 -25.04 -21.41 3.21
N TRP A 934 -25.62 -20.30 3.66
CA TRP A 934 -24.85 -19.13 4.09
C TRP A 934 -24.08 -19.36 5.39
N LEU A 935 -24.66 -20.09 6.35
CA LEU A 935 -23.95 -20.49 7.57
C LEU A 935 -22.76 -21.39 7.25
N SER A 936 -22.87 -22.29 6.27
CA SER A 936 -21.76 -23.15 5.84
C SER A 936 -20.58 -22.37 5.23
N ILE A 937 -20.86 -21.19 4.66
CA ILE A 937 -19.85 -20.28 4.10
C ILE A 937 -19.16 -19.47 5.21
N VAL A 938 -19.92 -19.09 6.23
CA VAL A 938 -19.44 -18.26 7.36
C VAL A 938 -18.64 -19.09 8.38
N HIS A 939 -19.05 -20.34 8.59
CA HIS A 939 -18.34 -21.33 9.39
C HIS A 939 -17.82 -22.44 8.47
N PRO A 940 -16.66 -22.26 7.80
CA PRO A 940 -16.06 -23.35 7.06
C PRO A 940 -15.78 -24.48 8.06
N VAL A 941 -16.43 -25.63 7.87
CA VAL A 941 -16.13 -26.84 8.63
C VAL A 941 -14.62 -27.06 8.50
N PRO A 942 -13.86 -27.07 9.62
CA PRO A 942 -12.46 -27.44 9.53
C PRO A 942 -12.43 -28.85 8.95
N VAL A 943 -11.82 -29.00 7.77
CA VAL A 943 -11.46 -30.32 7.26
C VAL A 943 -10.60 -30.92 8.36
N GLN A 944 -11.17 -31.86 9.12
CA GLN A 944 -10.43 -32.71 10.04
C GLN A 944 -9.35 -33.38 9.21
N ARG A 945 -8.14 -32.83 9.30
CA ARG A 945 -6.95 -33.64 9.07
C ARG A 945 -6.86 -34.51 10.30
N ASP A 946 -7.21 -35.78 10.16
CA ASP A 946 -6.82 -36.82 11.10
C ASP A 946 -5.29 -36.77 11.24
N LEU A 947 -4.83 -36.12 12.30
CA LEU A 947 -3.49 -36.24 12.84
C LEU A 947 -3.63 -36.98 14.16
N SER A 948 -3.81 -38.29 14.05
CA SER A 948 -3.67 -39.19 15.18
C SER A 948 -2.21 -39.21 15.64
N ARG A 949 -1.99 -38.63 16.83
CA ARG A 949 -0.98 -39.00 17.84
C ARG A 949 0.50 -38.93 17.45
N VAL A 950 1.14 -37.81 17.86
CA VAL A 950 2.43 -37.87 18.56
C VAL A 950 2.29 -36.99 19.81
N GLY A 951 2.01 -37.63 20.94
CA GLY A 951 2.11 -36.99 22.25
C GLY A 951 3.58 -36.86 22.60
N GLY A 952 4.08 -35.62 22.60
CA GLY A 952 5.36 -35.27 23.20
C GLY A 952 5.09 -34.47 24.47
N GLU A 953 5.35 -35.09 25.61
CA GLU A 953 5.34 -34.46 26.93
C GLU A 953 6.33 -33.29 26.94
N MET A 954 5.85 -32.06 27.18
CA MET A 954 6.71 -30.94 27.59
C MET A 954 6.98 -31.08 29.08
N GLY A 955 8.04 -31.81 29.42
CA GLY A 955 8.64 -31.79 30.75
C GLY A 955 9.43 -30.50 30.99
N GLY A 956 9.09 -29.82 32.10
CA GLY A 956 10.05 -29.46 33.14
C GLY A 956 11.13 -28.41 32.83
N GLY A 957 10.88 -27.18 33.28
CA GLY A 957 11.82 -26.38 34.08
C GLY A 957 13.28 -26.28 33.62
N SER A 958 13.59 -25.23 32.84
CA SER A 958 14.98 -24.79 32.67
C SER A 958 15.44 -24.07 33.95
N ARG A 959 16.20 -24.80 34.80
CA ARG A 959 17.01 -24.20 35.87
C ARG A 959 18.21 -23.54 35.22
N CYS A 960 18.25 -22.20 35.26
CA CYS A 960 19.43 -21.43 34.89
C CYS A 960 20.46 -21.51 36.02
N GLY A 961 21.70 -21.87 35.69
CA GLY A 961 22.79 -22.05 36.63
C GLY A 961 23.18 -20.75 37.34
N GLN A 962 23.43 -20.86 38.64
CA GLN A 962 24.01 -19.80 39.47
C GLN A 962 25.53 -19.79 39.27
N GLY A 963 26.07 -18.65 38.84
CA GLY A 963 27.44 -18.24 39.15
C GLY A 963 27.40 -17.28 40.36
N PRO A 964 28.34 -17.36 41.31
CA PRO A 964 28.33 -16.51 42.50
C PRO A 964 28.91 -15.12 42.17
N GLY A 965 28.21 -14.05 42.56
CA GLY A 965 28.80 -12.70 42.66
C GLY A 965 28.15 -11.56 41.88
N VAL A 966 26.86 -11.62 41.52
CA VAL A 966 26.15 -10.48 40.90
C VAL A 966 24.87 -10.16 41.67
N VAL A 967 24.81 -8.99 42.31
CA VAL A 967 23.62 -8.52 43.02
C VAL A 967 22.59 -8.06 41.99
N SER A 968 21.73 -8.98 41.53
CA SER A 968 20.67 -8.69 40.57
C SER A 968 19.44 -8.12 41.29
N TYR A 969 19.08 -6.87 40.99
CA TYR A 969 17.83 -6.26 41.46
C TYR A 969 16.69 -6.45 40.44
N SER A 970 15.46 -6.65 40.95
CA SER A 970 14.23 -6.69 40.15
C SER A 970 13.30 -5.55 40.53
N CYS A 971 12.89 -4.76 39.55
CA CYS A 971 12.10 -3.56 39.71
C CYS A 971 10.72 -3.76 39.07
N PHE A 972 9.66 -3.66 39.86
CA PHE A 972 8.26 -3.79 39.43
C PHE A 972 7.61 -2.43 39.37
N VAL A 973 6.96 -2.12 38.25
CA VAL A 973 6.39 -0.80 37.96
C VAL A 973 4.94 -0.94 37.55
N ASP A 974 4.08 -0.04 38.05
CA ASP A 974 2.70 0.08 37.61
C ASP A 974 2.19 1.53 37.56
N GLY A 975 1.11 1.77 36.83
CA GLY A 975 0.42 3.04 36.71
C GLY A 975 -1.07 2.95 37.09
N ALA A 976 -1.59 3.95 37.81
CA ALA A 976 -2.99 4.04 38.21
C ALA A 976 -3.59 5.40 37.81
N VAL A 977 -4.86 5.41 37.40
CA VAL A 977 -5.59 6.63 36.99
C VAL A 977 -6.86 6.79 37.82
N ALA A 978 -7.15 8.01 38.28
CA ALA A 978 -8.41 8.36 38.92
C ALA A 978 -9.41 8.93 37.90
N PRO A 979 -10.73 8.71 38.04
CA PRO A 979 -11.74 9.42 37.26
C PRO A 979 -11.74 10.89 37.69
N GLY A 980 -11.07 11.77 36.95
CA GLY A 980 -11.22 13.21 37.13
C GLY A 980 -10.04 14.09 36.75
N SER A 981 -8.79 13.74 37.10
CA SER A 981 -7.70 14.72 36.91
C SER A 981 -6.26 14.27 37.16
N HIS A 982 -5.99 13.10 37.76
CA HIS A 982 -4.63 12.72 38.17
C HIS A 982 -4.29 11.26 37.84
N GLY A 983 -3.01 11.04 37.53
CA GLY A 983 -2.40 9.72 37.42
C GLY A 983 -1.33 9.53 38.49
N ALA A 984 -1.00 8.29 38.81
CA ALA A 984 0.07 7.95 39.74
C ALA A 984 0.86 6.73 39.26
N GLY A 985 2.14 6.67 39.58
CA GLY A 985 3.02 5.53 39.34
C GLY A 985 3.45 4.89 40.65
N GLY A 986 3.69 3.58 40.62
CA GLY A 986 4.24 2.82 41.74
C GLY A 986 5.48 2.04 41.31
N LEU A 987 6.49 2.04 42.17
CA LEU A 987 7.74 1.32 42.01
C LEU A 987 8.00 0.44 43.24
N VAL A 988 8.40 -0.82 43.00
CA VAL A 988 8.88 -1.74 44.04
C VAL A 988 10.16 -2.41 43.55
N VAL A 989 11.28 -2.21 44.25
CA VAL A 989 12.56 -2.87 43.96
C VAL A 989 12.78 -4.01 44.96
N ARG A 990 13.19 -5.16 44.43
CA ARG A 990 13.53 -6.37 45.19
C ARG A 990 14.96 -6.81 44.92
N ASP A 991 15.60 -7.41 45.93
CA ASP A 991 16.91 -8.05 45.78
C ASP A 991 16.80 -9.44 45.11
N ALA A 992 17.94 -10.12 44.97
CA ALA A 992 18.03 -11.46 44.42
C ALA A 992 17.33 -12.55 45.26
N MET A 993 17.07 -12.29 46.55
CA MET A 993 16.30 -13.17 47.44
C MET A 993 14.80 -12.89 47.40
N GLY A 994 14.37 -11.85 46.68
CA GLY A 994 12.97 -11.44 46.55
C GLY A 994 12.48 -10.52 47.67
N SER A 995 13.36 -10.07 48.57
CA SER A 995 13.02 -9.13 49.64
C SER A 995 12.81 -7.73 49.05
N VAL A 996 11.80 -7.00 49.54
CA VAL A 996 11.54 -5.62 49.09
C VAL A 996 12.58 -4.69 49.69
N CYS A 997 13.41 -4.09 48.85
CA CYS A 997 14.44 -3.14 49.26
C CYS A 997 13.92 -1.71 49.24
N PHE A 998 13.11 -1.37 48.22
CA PHE A 998 12.61 -0.01 48.03
C PHE A 998 11.18 -0.01 47.53
N VAL A 999 10.41 1.00 47.96
CA VAL A 999 9.07 1.30 47.47
C VAL A 999 8.98 2.80 47.24
N GLN A 1000 8.47 3.22 46.08
CA GLN A 1000 8.31 4.63 45.75
C GLN A 1000 7.00 4.87 44.99
N GLY A 1001 6.27 5.91 45.40
CA GLY A 1001 5.14 6.46 44.65
C GLY A 1001 5.55 7.68 43.83
N PHE A 1002 4.91 7.86 42.67
CA PHE A 1002 5.05 9.04 41.82
C PHE A 1002 3.67 9.61 41.49
N SER A 1003 3.53 10.94 41.49
CA SER A 1003 2.27 11.62 41.17
C SER A 1003 2.36 12.42 39.88
N TYR A 1004 1.33 12.33 39.03
CA TYR A 1004 1.25 13.00 37.74
C TYR A 1004 -0.01 13.87 37.64
N ALA A 1005 0.15 15.18 37.75
CA ALA A 1005 -0.96 16.12 37.62
C ALA A 1005 -1.48 16.19 36.17
N GLY A 1006 -2.80 16.05 35.96
CA GLY A 1006 -3.44 16.16 34.64
C GLY A 1006 -3.26 14.95 33.70
N LEU A 1007 -2.43 13.97 34.07
CA LEU A 1007 -2.15 12.81 33.22
C LEU A 1007 -3.17 11.69 33.47
N VAL A 1008 -4.13 11.57 32.56
CA VAL A 1008 -5.28 10.64 32.69
C VAL A 1008 -5.33 9.53 31.62
N ASP A 1009 -4.41 9.53 30.66
CA ASP A 1009 -4.29 8.44 29.69
C ASP A 1009 -3.54 7.26 30.34
N PRO A 1010 -4.16 6.07 30.51
CA PRO A 1010 -3.53 4.94 31.20
C PRO A 1010 -2.20 4.50 30.57
N PHE A 1011 -2.11 4.53 29.24
CA PHE A 1011 -0.88 4.16 28.53
C PHE A 1011 0.24 5.16 28.82
N LEU A 1012 -0.07 6.46 28.93
CA LEU A 1012 0.92 7.47 29.31
C LEU A 1012 1.31 7.38 30.77
N VAL A 1013 0.37 7.14 31.67
CA VAL A 1013 0.67 7.00 33.11
C VAL A 1013 1.61 5.83 33.35
N GLU A 1014 1.34 4.66 32.74
CA GLU A 1014 2.24 3.50 32.82
C GLU A 1014 3.62 3.80 32.22
N LEU A 1015 3.68 4.45 31.05
CA LEU A 1015 4.94 4.77 30.38
C LEU A 1015 5.79 5.78 31.18
N VAL A 1016 5.15 6.81 31.75
CA VAL A 1016 5.81 7.80 32.63
C VAL A 1016 6.29 7.13 33.92
N ALA A 1017 5.50 6.21 34.50
CA ALA A 1017 5.93 5.42 35.65
C ALA A 1017 7.18 4.59 35.35
N PHE A 1018 7.27 3.97 34.17
CA PHE A 1018 8.50 3.30 33.75
C PHE A 1018 9.69 4.24 33.64
N ARG A 1019 9.51 5.43 33.06
CA ARG A 1019 10.59 6.45 32.99
C ARG A 1019 11.10 6.82 34.37
N ASP A 1020 10.19 7.16 35.29
CA ASP A 1020 10.55 7.65 36.61
C ASP A 1020 11.16 6.54 37.47
N ALA A 1021 10.66 5.30 37.35
CA ALA A 1021 11.27 4.13 37.97
C ALA A 1021 12.71 3.87 37.49
N ILE A 1022 12.93 3.87 36.16
CA ILE A 1022 14.26 3.65 35.57
C ILE A 1022 15.23 4.76 35.98
N ARG A 1023 14.76 6.01 36.02
CA ARG A 1023 15.59 7.13 36.46
C ARG A 1023 15.88 7.07 37.96
N TRP A 1024 14.90 6.74 38.78
CA TRP A 1024 15.05 6.63 40.22
C TRP A 1024 16.07 5.55 40.60
N CYS A 1025 15.98 4.37 40.00
CA CYS A 1025 16.96 3.30 40.21
C CYS A 1025 18.39 3.76 39.85
N PHE A 1026 18.54 4.46 38.73
CA PHE A 1026 19.83 4.99 38.30
C PHE A 1026 20.39 6.02 39.30
N LEU A 1027 19.56 6.93 39.81
CA LEU A 1027 19.95 7.93 40.82
C LEU A 1027 20.33 7.31 42.17
N LYS A 1028 19.77 6.14 42.50
CA LYS A 1028 20.13 5.36 43.68
C LYS A 1028 21.37 4.47 43.49
N GLY A 1029 22.05 4.59 42.35
CA GLY A 1029 23.27 3.82 42.05
C GLY A 1029 23.01 2.36 41.63
N LEU A 1030 21.76 1.98 41.33
CA LEU A 1030 21.43 0.64 40.86
C LEU A 1030 21.70 0.54 39.35
N THR A 1031 22.85 -0.04 38.97
CA THR A 1031 23.31 -0.13 37.56
C THR A 1031 23.00 -1.47 36.88
N GLU A 1032 22.52 -2.47 37.63
CA GLU A 1032 22.13 -3.80 37.15
C GLU A 1032 20.71 -4.15 37.63
N VAL A 1033 19.70 -3.84 36.81
CA VAL A 1033 18.28 -3.96 37.21
C VAL A 1033 17.44 -4.58 36.09
N LYS A 1034 16.56 -5.52 36.47
CA LYS A 1034 15.52 -6.07 35.60
C LYS A 1034 14.19 -5.38 35.88
N PHE A 1035 13.59 -4.75 34.87
CA PHE A 1035 12.33 -4.02 35.00
C PHE A 1035 11.14 -4.87 34.55
N TYR A 1036 10.04 -4.82 35.31
CA TYR A 1036 8.84 -5.62 35.06
C TYR A 1036 7.57 -4.78 35.17
N GLY A 1037 6.57 -5.10 34.35
CA GLY A 1037 5.21 -4.57 34.48
C GLY A 1037 4.17 -5.43 33.76
N ASP A 1038 2.90 -5.10 33.91
CA ASP A 1038 1.75 -5.81 33.34
C ASP A 1038 1.12 -5.11 32.12
N ALA A 1039 1.74 -4.01 31.68
CA ALA A 1039 1.40 -3.27 30.49
C ALA A 1039 2.13 -3.78 29.24
N LYS A 1040 1.63 -4.85 28.61
CA LYS A 1040 2.31 -5.48 27.45
C LYS A 1040 2.65 -4.48 26.33
N VAL A 1041 1.75 -3.55 26.03
CA VAL A 1041 1.94 -2.54 24.96
C VAL A 1041 3.06 -1.56 25.31
N VAL A 1042 3.19 -1.15 26.57
CA VAL A 1042 4.26 -0.24 27.03
C VAL A 1042 5.60 -0.95 26.96
N ILE A 1043 5.66 -2.19 27.44
CA ILE A 1043 6.89 -3.00 27.47
C ILE A 1043 7.40 -3.28 26.05
N GLU A 1044 6.52 -3.69 25.13
CA GLU A 1044 6.90 -3.91 23.72
C GLU A 1044 7.46 -2.62 23.07
N LYS A 1045 6.93 -1.45 23.43
CA LYS A 1045 7.42 -0.16 22.92
C LYS A 1045 8.76 0.25 23.50
N ILE A 1046 8.99 0.02 24.80
CA ILE A 1046 10.28 0.27 25.44
C ILE A 1046 11.35 -0.68 24.86
N GLN A 1047 11.03 -1.97 24.70
CA GLN A 1047 11.94 -2.96 24.11
C GLN A 1047 12.37 -2.59 22.69
N ARG A 1048 11.41 -2.15 21.86
CA ARG A 1048 11.65 -1.71 20.48
C ARG A 1048 12.25 -0.31 20.37
N ALA A 1049 12.33 0.44 21.47
CA ALA A 1049 12.68 1.86 21.50
C ALA A 1049 11.88 2.66 20.44
N ASP A 1050 10.55 2.43 20.38
CA ASP A 1050 9.68 3.00 19.34
C ASP A 1050 9.38 4.49 19.59
N ALA A 1051 10.39 5.34 19.35
CA ALA A 1051 10.34 6.80 19.50
C ALA A 1051 9.29 7.49 18.60
N ARG A 1052 8.57 6.75 17.76
CA ARG A 1052 7.60 7.31 16.82
C ARG A 1052 6.23 7.55 17.47
N ASP A 1053 5.92 7.01 18.64
CA ASP A 1053 4.62 7.26 19.27
C ASP A 1053 4.41 8.76 19.59
N LEU A 1054 3.33 9.36 19.10
CA LEU A 1054 2.97 10.76 19.40
C LEU A 1054 2.74 11.02 20.87
N ARG A 1055 2.08 10.07 21.55
CA ARG A 1055 1.62 10.24 22.91
C ARG A 1055 2.81 10.22 23.86
N GLY A 1056 3.75 9.28 23.65
CA GLY A 1056 4.83 8.99 24.59
C GLY A 1056 6.24 8.91 24.00
N GLY A 1057 6.44 9.23 22.73
CA GLY A 1057 7.71 9.03 22.01
C GLY A 1057 8.90 9.74 22.65
N ARG A 1058 8.69 10.94 23.22
CA ARG A 1058 9.75 11.66 23.96
C ARG A 1058 10.20 10.93 25.21
N ILE A 1059 9.24 10.34 25.93
CA ILE A 1059 9.55 9.52 27.09
C ILE A 1059 10.31 8.26 26.67
N LEU A 1060 9.94 7.64 25.54
CA LEU A 1060 10.66 6.49 24.99
C LEU A 1060 12.09 6.84 24.53
N GLU A 1061 12.31 8.00 23.92
CA GLU A 1061 13.64 8.52 23.58
C GLU A 1061 14.50 8.71 24.85
N GLU A 1062 13.91 9.28 25.90
CA GLU A 1062 14.56 9.48 27.20
C GLU A 1062 14.93 8.14 27.86
N ILE A 1063 14.00 7.18 27.92
CA ILE A 1063 14.25 5.83 28.44
C ILE A 1063 15.38 5.17 27.64
N GLY A 1064 15.39 5.27 26.31
CA GLY A 1064 16.46 4.75 25.46
C GLY A 1064 17.83 5.42 25.69
N GLY A 1065 17.83 6.70 26.06
CA GLY A 1065 19.03 7.43 26.48
C GLY A 1065 19.58 6.93 27.82
N ILE A 1066 18.72 6.81 28.83
CA ILE A 1066 19.09 6.34 30.18
C ILE A 1066 19.52 4.87 30.13
N ARG A 1067 18.82 4.03 29.37
CA ARG A 1067 19.13 2.61 29.17
C ARG A 1067 20.58 2.36 28.77
N ARG A 1068 21.17 3.22 27.94
CA ARG A 1068 22.58 3.10 27.50
C ARG A 1068 23.60 3.33 28.61
N ARG A 1069 23.18 3.83 29.77
CA ARG A 1069 24.04 4.09 30.95
C ARG A 1069 24.00 2.98 31.99
N TYR A 1070 23.13 1.98 31.84
CA TYR A 1070 23.09 0.79 32.69
C TYR A 1070 24.16 -0.22 32.25
N GLN A 1071 24.75 -0.95 33.19
CA GLN A 1071 25.66 -2.06 32.91
C GLN A 1071 24.88 -3.30 32.45
N SER A 1072 23.73 -3.55 33.08
CA SER A 1072 22.77 -4.57 32.68
C SER A 1072 21.34 -4.03 32.77
N PHE A 1073 20.59 -4.15 31.67
CA PHE A 1073 19.21 -3.66 31.56
C PHE A 1073 18.36 -4.68 30.80
N ASP A 1074 17.42 -5.29 31.51
CA ASP A 1074 16.36 -6.11 30.94
C ASP A 1074 14.99 -5.53 31.28
N ILE A 1075 14.02 -5.71 30.39
CA ILE A 1075 12.63 -5.35 30.64
C ILE A 1075 11.69 -6.46 30.16
N GLY A 1076 10.73 -6.85 31.00
CA GLY A 1076 9.87 -8.01 30.76
C GLY A 1076 8.41 -7.81 31.18
N PHE A 1077 7.50 -8.46 30.45
CA PHE A 1077 6.09 -8.52 30.80
C PHE A 1077 5.84 -9.57 31.88
N VAL A 1078 5.04 -9.21 32.89
CA VAL A 1078 4.55 -10.12 33.93
C VAL A 1078 3.03 -10.05 34.02
N GLY A 1079 2.40 -11.16 34.40
CA GLY A 1079 0.95 -11.17 34.63
C GLY A 1079 0.56 -10.26 35.79
N ARG A 1080 -0.66 -9.71 35.75
CA ARG A 1080 -1.19 -8.77 36.75
C ARG A 1080 -1.14 -9.29 38.18
N SER A 1081 -1.29 -10.61 38.39
CA SER A 1081 -1.14 -11.26 39.70
C SER A 1081 0.26 -11.06 40.30
N ASN A 1082 1.29 -11.00 39.45
CA ASN A 1082 2.69 -10.88 39.86
C ASN A 1082 3.13 -9.42 40.02
N ASN A 1083 2.34 -8.45 39.52
CA ASN A 1083 2.60 -7.00 39.65
C ASN A 1083 1.76 -6.32 40.74
N ARG A 1084 1.04 -7.10 41.57
CA ARG A 1084 0.04 -6.58 42.53
C ARG A 1084 0.60 -5.54 43.49
N VAL A 1085 1.83 -5.71 43.98
CA VAL A 1085 2.40 -4.78 44.98
C VAL A 1085 2.67 -3.40 44.36
N ALA A 1086 3.23 -3.33 43.15
CA ALA A 1086 3.41 -2.07 42.44
C ALA A 1086 2.05 -1.40 42.12
N HIS A 1087 1.03 -2.20 41.81
CA HIS A 1087 -0.35 -1.71 41.61
C HIS A 1087 -0.95 -1.07 42.86
N GLU A 1088 -0.81 -1.71 44.01
CA GLU A 1088 -1.29 -1.14 45.29
C GLU A 1088 -0.52 0.13 45.66
N VAL A 1089 0.79 0.19 45.40
CA VAL A 1089 1.60 1.40 45.60
C VAL A 1089 1.10 2.54 44.71
N ALA A 1090 0.84 2.28 43.43
CA ALA A 1090 0.31 3.28 42.50
C ALA A 1090 -1.07 3.77 42.95
N ARG A 1091 -1.97 2.87 43.38
CA ARG A 1091 -3.31 3.22 43.90
C ARG A 1091 -3.26 4.00 45.21
N LYS A 1092 -2.39 3.61 46.14
CA LYS A 1092 -2.24 4.30 47.42
C LYS A 1092 -1.67 5.70 47.22
N THR A 1093 -0.68 5.84 46.33
CA THR A 1093 -0.16 7.14 45.90
C THR A 1093 -1.27 8.02 45.32
N LEU A 1094 -2.15 7.44 44.49
CA LEU A 1094 -3.30 8.14 43.92
C LEU A 1094 -4.31 8.58 45.00
N SER A 1095 -4.55 7.77 46.03
CA SER A 1095 -5.46 8.09 47.15
C SER A 1095 -4.92 9.15 48.11
N LEU A 1096 -3.60 9.36 48.11
CA LEU A 1096 -2.91 10.33 48.98
C LEU A 1096 -2.77 11.72 48.34
N LEU A 1097 -3.24 11.91 47.10
CA LEU A 1097 -3.23 13.22 46.44
C LEU A 1097 -4.38 14.09 46.98
N PRO A 1098 -4.11 15.19 47.70
CA PRO A 1098 -5.14 16.13 48.09
C PRO A 1098 -5.63 16.92 46.87
N ALA A 1099 -6.88 17.40 46.92
CA ALA A 1099 -7.46 18.27 45.88
C ALA A 1099 -6.76 19.64 45.75
N SER A 1100 -5.72 19.93 46.55
CA SER A 1100 -4.90 21.14 46.52
C SER A 1100 -3.50 20.86 47.08
N VAL A 1101 -2.48 21.36 46.36
CA VAL A 1101 -1.00 21.29 46.50
C VAL A 1101 -0.44 21.09 47.93
N GLU A 1102 0.51 20.16 48.10
CA GLU A 1102 1.90 20.35 48.62
C GLU A 1102 2.60 19.01 48.88
N SER A 1103 3.94 19.00 48.73
CA SER A 1103 4.83 17.86 48.81
C SER A 1103 4.77 17.11 50.15
N PHE A 1104 4.70 15.77 50.11
CA PHE A 1104 4.81 14.91 51.28
C PHE A 1104 6.07 14.05 51.21
N ASP A 1105 6.89 14.13 52.28
CA ASP A 1105 8.11 13.36 52.46
C ASP A 1105 7.79 11.96 53.04
N PHE A 1106 8.25 10.91 52.38
CA PHE A 1106 7.84 9.52 52.61
C PHE A 1106 8.88 8.77 53.46
N GLU A 1107 9.21 9.27 54.67
CA GLU A 1107 10.14 8.58 55.59
C GLU A 1107 9.53 8.08 56.91
N ARG A 1108 8.22 8.23 57.11
CA ARG A 1108 7.53 7.63 58.26
C ARG A 1108 6.29 6.91 57.78
N TRP A 1109 6.35 5.58 57.62
CA TRP A 1109 5.22 4.65 57.79
C TRP A 1109 5.68 3.22 57.49
N PHE A 1110 6.33 2.57 58.45
CA PHE A 1110 6.45 1.11 58.52
C PHE A 1110 6.63 0.70 59.98
N PHE A 1111 5.54 0.72 60.74
CA PHE A 1111 5.27 -0.17 61.88
C PHE A 1111 3.78 -0.06 62.18
N LEU A 1112 3.00 -0.88 61.47
CA LEU A 1112 1.76 -1.54 61.90
C LEU A 1112 1.31 -2.50 60.79
#